data_AF-A0A652ZZB1-F1
#
_entry.id   AF-A0A652ZZB1-F1
#
_cell.length_a   1.000
_cell.length_b   1.000
_cell.length_c   1.000
_cell.angle_alpha   90.00
_cell.angle_beta   90.00
_cell.angle_gamma   90.00
#
_symmetry.space_group_name_H-M   'P 1'
#
loop_
_entity.id
_entity.type
_entity.pdbx_description
1 polymer ?
#
loop_
_entity_poly.entity_id
_entity_poly.type
_entity_poly.pdbx_seq_one_letter_code
_entity_poly.pdbx_strand_id
1 'polypeptide(L)'
;MEEQKAPALYLLDVYAIVYRSYFAFLSRPLRNPEGKNVSAAYGFFRFLFSLFEQRKPKAFAAVFDPKGKTFRHQMYEAYKATRQKTPEDLIEQVPLVEEILKALKIPSLRREGYEADDIIATLASSCREAGRDCYVVSGDKDLLQLVGGSVKALRPQEGFGFKELDSRAVQEEWGVGPERILDFLSLTGDASDNVPGVRGIGDKTALKLLAGYKDLEEIYAHLDEIKPDSLRAKLEAGRADAELSKKLIRLSDRIDLGLKGLEELHLEAPDREAASPLFQREGMRSLLLDSASPKRGSSSANLMEAQKASGTLDGSASPPISAPKRAESENRIGSLFDSSPDGGDEGPAQSSAAEEPPELHPGAAGPEDRYRTIRDETGLGELIDRCIKAGAFALDTETDDLDVMRAAIVGFSISLNPGEAYYVPLSSPDSPTVSEKVAQRHLARLFSSKSRIVGHNIKYDLHVLKNFGLDVENEIFDTMIAAWILDAESMSFSLESVAYRILGLSGLSYKDVVGKGLRFDSVTIDRATRYACEDADFTFRLYRRFKKDLAEQGLEEIFYRMEMPLVPILAEMERRGIVVNSRQLRSYGQELEKELGQIERQAWELVGHEFNLASTKQLQEVLFTERKLPPQKKTKTGYSTDTSVLEELAPLDPVPQLILRQRLLAKLKNTYVDTLAELAERSPESRVHTTYIQTGAATGRLASKDPNLQNIPIRDEEGRRIRSAFTAASGKMLISADYSQIELMVMAHLSQDENLLAAFREGVDVHRRTAAFIFGIDEKDVSPEHRRVAKTINFGVIYGMSAFRLARDLGIPNARAQSFIETYFGTYSGVASFIQKTIAETEKTGYTTTLFGRRRRIPAIDSRNKNERQAAQRVAVNTPIQGTAADIVKLAMLRVDERLGKEAPEVAMLLQVHDELLFEAPEASVEKALALIREEMEKAAQLSVPLKVSLETAFSWGDMH
;
A
#
# COMPACT_ATOMS: atom_id res chain seq x y z
N MET A 1 -50.21 28.82 4.77
CA MET A 1 -49.90 27.41 4.43
C MET A 1 -48.83 27.46 3.37
N GLU A 2 -47.55 27.28 3.74
CA GLU A 2 -46.52 26.96 2.75
C GLU A 2 -46.85 25.57 2.19
N GLU A 3 -47.07 25.46 0.88
CA GLU A 3 -47.17 24.16 0.21
C GLU A 3 -45.87 23.38 0.49
N GLN A 4 -45.99 22.23 1.16
CA GLN A 4 -44.86 21.32 1.36
C GLN A 4 -44.41 20.80 -0.01
N LYS A 5 -43.35 21.39 -0.58
CA LYS A 5 -42.73 20.92 -1.83
C LYS A 5 -42.31 19.45 -1.68
N ALA A 6 -42.70 18.61 -2.64
CA ALA A 6 -42.34 17.19 -2.65
C ALA A 6 -40.80 16.99 -2.58
N PRO A 7 -40.29 15.99 -1.85
CA PRO A 7 -38.86 15.80 -1.67
C PRO A 7 -38.16 15.48 -3.00
N ALA A 8 -36.93 15.97 -3.17
CA ALA A 8 -36.15 15.72 -4.39
C ALA A 8 -35.96 14.21 -4.63
N LEU A 9 -36.11 13.78 -5.89
CA LEU A 9 -35.91 12.39 -6.31
C LEU A 9 -34.47 12.16 -6.76
N TYR A 10 -33.82 11.13 -6.24
CA TYR A 10 -32.46 10.75 -6.63
C TYR A 10 -32.52 9.48 -7.49
N LEU A 11 -31.92 9.54 -8.68
CA LEU A 11 -31.91 8.46 -9.67
C LEU A 11 -30.47 7.96 -9.82
N LEU A 12 -30.19 6.75 -9.34
CA LEU A 12 -28.86 6.16 -9.36
C LEU A 12 -28.70 5.17 -10.51
N ASP A 13 -27.73 5.42 -11.37
CA ASP A 13 -27.26 4.43 -12.36
C ASP A 13 -26.38 3.39 -11.65
N VAL A 14 -26.90 2.17 -11.50
CA VAL A 14 -26.23 1.13 -10.71
C VAL A 14 -24.96 0.64 -11.40
N TYR A 15 -25.02 0.38 -12.71
CA TYR A 15 -23.88 -0.21 -13.42
C TYR A 15 -22.70 0.76 -13.45
N ALA A 16 -22.93 2.06 -13.67
CA ALA A 16 -21.86 3.05 -13.62
C ALA A 16 -21.08 3.02 -12.29
N ILE A 17 -21.77 2.84 -11.16
CA ILE A 17 -21.13 2.77 -9.83
C ILE A 17 -20.46 1.43 -9.59
N VAL A 18 -21.07 0.30 -10.01
CA VAL A 18 -20.49 -1.03 -9.86
C VAL A 18 -19.17 -1.14 -10.64
N TYR A 19 -19.14 -0.73 -11.90
CA TYR A 19 -17.90 -0.70 -12.72
C TYR A 19 -16.83 0.16 -12.10
N ARG A 20 -17.20 1.37 -11.70
CA ARG A 20 -16.27 2.29 -11.06
C ARG A 20 -15.68 1.70 -9.78
N SER A 21 -16.51 1.05 -8.97
CA SER A 21 -16.09 0.42 -7.71
C SER A 21 -15.14 -0.73 -7.96
N TYR A 22 -15.43 -1.58 -8.95
CA TYR A 22 -14.57 -2.68 -9.35
C TYR A 22 -13.15 -2.21 -9.70
N PHE A 23 -13.02 -1.23 -10.60
CA PHE A 23 -11.72 -0.72 -11.02
C PHE A 23 -10.98 0.05 -9.93
N ALA A 24 -11.68 0.61 -8.94
CA ALA A 24 -11.05 1.28 -7.80
C ALA A 24 -10.28 0.31 -6.88
N PHE A 25 -10.67 -0.97 -6.85
CA PHE A 25 -10.06 -2.01 -6.01
C PHE A 25 -9.25 -3.03 -6.80
N LEU A 26 -9.06 -2.85 -8.11
CA LEU A 26 -8.39 -3.82 -8.99
C LEU A 26 -6.97 -4.18 -8.52
N SER A 27 -6.24 -3.21 -7.94
CA SER A 27 -4.87 -3.44 -7.45
C SER A 27 -4.81 -4.19 -6.12
N ARG A 28 -5.90 -4.20 -5.35
CA ARG A 28 -6.04 -4.89 -4.06
C ARG A 28 -7.50 -5.35 -3.86
N PRO A 29 -7.91 -6.46 -4.51
CA PRO A 29 -9.28 -6.93 -4.43
C PRO A 29 -9.67 -7.32 -3.00
N LEU A 30 -10.85 -6.88 -2.57
CA LEU A 30 -11.49 -7.32 -1.33
C LEU A 30 -12.13 -8.69 -1.56
N ARG A 31 -11.91 -9.60 -0.62
CA ARG A 31 -12.46 -10.95 -0.67
C ARG A 31 -13.30 -11.23 0.58
N ASN A 32 -14.42 -11.94 0.40
CA ASN A 32 -15.25 -12.40 1.50
C ASN A 32 -14.59 -13.59 2.23
N PRO A 33 -15.15 -14.10 3.35
CA PRO A 33 -14.60 -15.23 4.09
C PRO A 33 -14.43 -16.52 3.27
N GLU A 34 -15.22 -16.69 2.20
CA GLU A 34 -15.11 -17.81 1.25
C GLU A 34 -14.05 -17.57 0.15
N GLY A 35 -13.36 -16.43 0.16
CA GLY A 35 -12.33 -16.07 -0.81
C GLY A 35 -12.85 -15.47 -2.12
N LYS A 36 -14.17 -15.23 -2.26
CA LYS A 36 -14.77 -14.62 -3.47
C LYS A 36 -14.57 -13.11 -3.49
N ASN A 37 -14.35 -12.53 -4.67
CA ASN A 37 -14.21 -11.09 -4.85
C ASN A 37 -15.53 -10.37 -4.52
N VAL A 38 -15.49 -9.42 -3.59
CA VAL A 38 -16.64 -8.57 -3.20
C VAL A 38 -16.37 -7.08 -3.35
N SER A 39 -15.31 -6.74 -4.11
CA SER A 39 -14.83 -5.37 -4.25
C SER A 39 -15.85 -4.41 -4.86
N ALA A 40 -16.56 -4.85 -5.90
CA ALA A 40 -17.53 -4.03 -6.61
C ALA A 40 -18.76 -3.77 -5.73
N ALA A 41 -19.27 -4.81 -5.07
CA ALA A 41 -20.39 -4.70 -4.13
C ALA A 41 -20.02 -3.80 -2.93
N TYR A 42 -18.84 -4.02 -2.32
CA TYR A 42 -18.37 -3.21 -1.20
C TYR A 42 -18.25 -1.72 -1.57
N GLY A 43 -17.58 -1.42 -2.69
CA GLY A 43 -17.42 -0.04 -3.16
C GLY A 43 -18.76 0.62 -3.50
N PHE A 44 -19.69 -0.14 -4.09
CA PHE A 44 -21.03 0.33 -4.42
C PHE A 44 -21.81 0.74 -3.16
N PHE A 45 -21.88 -0.11 -2.14
CA PHE A 45 -22.64 0.20 -0.92
C PHE A 45 -21.98 1.28 -0.08
N ARG A 46 -20.64 1.35 -0.09
CA ARG A 46 -19.92 2.47 0.53
C ARG A 46 -20.25 3.80 -0.13
N PHE A 47 -20.31 3.82 -1.46
CA PHE A 47 -20.75 4.99 -2.23
C PHE A 47 -22.20 5.36 -1.93
N LEU A 48 -23.08 4.37 -1.91
CA LEU A 48 -24.49 4.55 -1.60
C LEU A 48 -24.69 5.16 -0.21
N PHE A 49 -24.05 4.62 0.83
CA PHE A 49 -24.20 5.16 2.18
C PHE A 49 -23.60 6.56 2.31
N SER A 50 -22.47 6.85 1.65
CA SER A 50 -21.94 8.21 1.57
C SER A 50 -22.94 9.19 0.94
N LEU A 51 -23.64 8.79 -0.13
CA LEU A 51 -24.69 9.60 -0.75
C LEU A 51 -25.84 9.86 0.24
N PHE A 52 -26.31 8.84 0.96
CA PHE A 52 -27.39 8.97 1.93
C PHE A 52 -26.99 9.83 3.14
N GLU A 53 -25.75 9.76 3.60
CA GLU A 53 -25.23 10.60 4.68
C GLU A 53 -25.13 12.07 4.26
N GLN A 54 -24.63 12.34 3.06
CA GLN A 54 -24.37 13.70 2.57
C GLN A 54 -25.61 14.41 2.02
N ARG A 55 -26.54 13.69 1.40
CA ARG A 55 -27.70 14.26 0.71
C ARG A 55 -29.05 13.93 1.36
N LYS A 56 -29.09 12.92 2.24
CA LYS A 56 -30.30 12.49 2.98
C LYS A 56 -31.55 12.42 2.08
N PRO A 57 -31.48 11.68 0.96
CA PRO A 57 -32.57 11.61 0.00
C PRO A 57 -33.81 11.00 0.66
N LYS A 58 -34.98 11.61 0.46
CA LYS A 58 -36.28 11.10 0.93
C LYS A 58 -37.08 10.40 -0.17
N ALA A 59 -36.50 10.34 -1.37
CA ALA A 59 -37.01 9.58 -2.49
C ALA A 59 -35.84 9.16 -3.38
N PHE A 60 -35.84 7.90 -3.81
CA PHE A 60 -34.68 7.28 -4.42
C PHE A 60 -35.09 6.14 -5.35
N ALA A 61 -34.39 6.00 -6.48
CA ALA A 61 -34.48 4.81 -7.33
C ALA A 61 -33.09 4.36 -7.77
N ALA A 62 -32.77 3.09 -7.55
CA ALA A 62 -31.62 2.40 -8.14
C ALA A 62 -32.04 1.80 -9.49
N VAL A 63 -31.45 2.23 -10.58
CA VAL A 63 -31.85 1.87 -11.93
C VAL A 63 -30.81 0.92 -12.55
N PHE A 64 -31.29 -0.20 -13.09
CA PHE A 64 -30.46 -1.23 -13.70
C PHE A 64 -30.67 -1.33 -15.20
N ASP A 65 -29.61 -1.67 -15.91
CA ASP A 65 -29.69 -2.13 -17.28
C ASP A 65 -30.49 -3.45 -17.41
N PRO A 66 -31.06 -3.72 -18.59
CA PRO A 66 -31.77 -4.95 -18.86
C PRO A 66 -30.78 -6.13 -18.98
N LYS A 67 -31.26 -7.34 -18.71
CA LYS A 67 -30.46 -8.57 -18.83
C LYS A 67 -30.17 -9.00 -20.28
N GLY A 68 -30.55 -8.20 -21.29
CA GLY A 68 -30.48 -8.56 -22.71
C GLY A 68 -30.37 -7.37 -23.65
N LYS A 69 -30.44 -7.63 -24.96
CA LYS A 69 -30.33 -6.60 -26.00
C LYS A 69 -31.47 -5.58 -25.93
N THR A 70 -31.15 -4.34 -26.25
CA THR A 70 -32.09 -3.20 -26.32
C THR A 70 -32.43 -2.85 -27.78
N PHE A 71 -33.35 -1.90 -27.98
CA PHE A 71 -33.66 -1.40 -29.32
C PHE A 71 -32.44 -0.80 -30.03
N ARG A 72 -31.45 -0.27 -29.30
CA ARG A 72 -30.17 0.23 -29.87
C ARG A 72 -29.37 -0.86 -30.59
N HIS A 73 -29.38 -2.09 -30.04
CA HIS A 73 -28.73 -3.24 -30.67
C HIS A 73 -29.47 -3.72 -31.94
N GLN A 74 -30.76 -3.40 -32.08
CA GLN A 74 -31.52 -3.66 -33.30
C GLN A 74 -31.25 -2.59 -34.36
N MET A 75 -31.01 -1.34 -33.93
CA MET A 75 -30.70 -0.21 -34.82
C MET A 75 -29.26 -0.26 -35.34
N TYR A 76 -28.32 -0.71 -34.53
CA TYR A 76 -26.91 -0.82 -34.89
C TYR A 76 -26.27 -2.04 -34.22
N GLU A 77 -26.01 -3.08 -35.01
CA GLU A 77 -25.51 -4.36 -34.50
C GLU A 77 -24.16 -4.24 -33.77
N ALA A 78 -23.31 -3.30 -34.20
CA ALA A 78 -22.00 -3.08 -33.60
C ALA A 78 -22.05 -2.18 -32.34
N TYR A 79 -23.22 -1.72 -31.90
CA TYR A 79 -23.37 -0.95 -30.65
C TYR A 79 -22.86 -1.76 -29.45
N LYS A 80 -21.98 -1.16 -28.63
CA LYS A 80 -21.27 -1.81 -27.51
C LYS A 80 -20.47 -3.08 -27.87
N ALA A 81 -20.24 -3.37 -29.16
CA ALA A 81 -19.58 -4.61 -29.61
C ALA A 81 -18.07 -4.63 -29.35
N THR A 82 -17.40 -3.47 -29.32
CA THR A 82 -15.97 -3.32 -29.00
C THR A 82 -15.72 -3.09 -27.51
N ARG A 83 -16.77 -2.99 -26.70
CA ARG A 83 -16.66 -2.86 -25.25
C ARG A 83 -15.98 -4.13 -24.73
N GLN A 84 -14.92 -3.96 -23.94
CA GLN A 84 -14.30 -5.11 -23.27
C GLN A 84 -15.39 -5.87 -22.53
N LYS A 85 -15.44 -7.20 -22.74
CA LYS A 85 -16.39 -8.06 -22.01
C LYS A 85 -16.24 -7.74 -20.53
N THR A 86 -17.36 -7.40 -19.90
CA THR A 86 -17.43 -7.16 -18.48
C THR A 86 -16.74 -8.30 -17.74
N PRO A 87 -15.79 -8.02 -16.84
CA PRO A 87 -15.12 -9.06 -16.07
C PRO A 87 -16.16 -10.00 -15.43
N GLU A 88 -15.98 -11.31 -15.57
CA GLU A 88 -16.94 -12.30 -15.06
C GLU A 88 -17.15 -12.14 -13.54
N ASP A 89 -16.07 -11.81 -12.81
CA ASP A 89 -16.10 -11.56 -11.38
C ASP A 89 -16.84 -10.28 -10.98
N LEU A 90 -17.00 -9.31 -11.88
CA LEU A 90 -17.90 -8.17 -11.70
C LEU A 90 -19.35 -8.59 -11.91
N ILE A 91 -19.64 -9.35 -12.98
CA ILE A 91 -20.99 -9.84 -13.29
C ILE A 91 -21.55 -10.65 -12.11
N GLU A 92 -20.73 -11.51 -11.51
CA GLU A 92 -21.11 -12.34 -10.36
C GLU A 92 -21.51 -11.52 -9.12
N GLN A 93 -21.06 -10.27 -9.00
CA GLN A 93 -21.39 -9.40 -7.87
C GLN A 93 -22.68 -8.60 -8.06
N VAL A 94 -23.23 -8.49 -9.28
CA VAL A 94 -24.47 -7.74 -9.53
C VAL A 94 -25.68 -8.35 -8.81
N PRO A 95 -25.91 -9.68 -8.83
CA PRO A 95 -26.99 -10.29 -8.04
C PRO A 95 -26.88 -10.01 -6.53
N LEU A 96 -25.65 -9.97 -6.00
CA LEU A 96 -25.42 -9.61 -4.59
C LEU A 96 -25.81 -8.15 -4.32
N VAL A 97 -25.51 -7.23 -5.24
CA VAL A 97 -25.96 -5.82 -5.14
C VAL A 97 -27.48 -5.73 -5.16
N GLU A 98 -28.17 -6.47 -6.04
CA GLU A 98 -29.63 -6.52 -6.06
C GLU A 98 -30.22 -7.06 -4.75
N GLU A 99 -29.65 -8.15 -4.22
CA GLU A 99 -30.08 -8.77 -2.96
C GLU A 99 -29.97 -7.78 -1.78
N ILE A 100 -28.85 -7.08 -1.68
CA ILE A 100 -28.62 -6.11 -0.59
C ILE A 100 -29.48 -4.85 -0.77
N LEU A 101 -29.67 -4.33 -1.99
CA LEU A 101 -30.58 -3.19 -2.24
C LEU A 101 -32.03 -3.52 -1.83
N LYS A 102 -32.48 -4.75 -2.11
CA LYS A 102 -33.79 -5.24 -1.66
C LYS A 102 -33.87 -5.30 -0.13
N ALA A 103 -32.84 -5.79 0.54
CA ALA A 103 -32.78 -5.81 2.00
C ALA A 103 -32.79 -4.39 2.61
N LEU A 104 -32.11 -3.44 1.97
CA LEU A 104 -32.13 -2.02 2.32
C LEU A 104 -33.47 -1.32 2.03
N LYS A 105 -34.45 -2.02 1.43
CA LYS A 105 -35.74 -1.48 0.97
C LYS A 105 -35.61 -0.34 -0.04
N ILE A 106 -34.52 -0.32 -0.81
CA ILE A 106 -34.29 0.71 -1.82
C ILE A 106 -35.09 0.35 -3.10
N PRO A 107 -35.97 1.24 -3.59
CA PRO A 107 -36.68 1.02 -4.84
C PRO A 107 -35.71 0.77 -5.99
N SER A 108 -35.85 -0.37 -6.65
CA SER A 108 -34.97 -0.79 -7.74
C SER A 108 -35.80 -1.00 -9.01
N LEU A 109 -35.40 -0.38 -10.12
CA LEU A 109 -36.15 -0.39 -11.38
C LEU A 109 -35.32 -1.02 -12.51
N ARG A 110 -36.00 -1.82 -13.32
CA ARG A 110 -35.49 -2.42 -14.56
C ARG A 110 -36.66 -2.59 -15.52
N ARG A 111 -36.44 -2.32 -16.82
CA ARG A 111 -37.43 -2.55 -17.88
C ARG A 111 -36.76 -3.26 -19.05
N GLU A 112 -37.35 -4.38 -19.50
CA GLU A 112 -36.82 -5.09 -20.67
C GLU A 112 -36.88 -4.21 -21.93
N GLY A 113 -35.83 -4.29 -22.75
CA GLY A 113 -35.72 -3.55 -24.01
C GLY A 113 -35.20 -2.11 -23.89
N TYR A 114 -35.12 -1.56 -22.68
CA TYR A 114 -34.68 -0.18 -22.41
C TYR A 114 -33.48 -0.16 -21.46
N GLU A 115 -32.52 0.73 -21.69
CA GLU A 115 -31.33 0.87 -20.83
C GLU A 115 -31.66 1.65 -19.57
N ALA A 116 -30.76 1.60 -18.57
CA ALA A 116 -30.92 2.38 -17.35
C ALA A 116 -31.13 3.88 -17.64
N ASP A 117 -30.44 4.40 -18.66
CA ASP A 117 -30.50 5.80 -19.04
C ASP A 117 -31.89 6.24 -19.53
N ASP A 118 -32.61 5.37 -20.23
CA ASP A 118 -33.96 5.64 -20.71
C ASP A 118 -34.98 5.68 -19.55
N ILE A 119 -34.82 4.79 -18.57
CA ILE A 119 -35.64 4.78 -17.35
C ILE A 119 -35.37 6.06 -16.53
N ILE A 120 -34.11 6.46 -16.39
CA ILE A 120 -33.70 7.70 -15.73
C ILE A 120 -34.29 8.92 -16.46
N ALA A 121 -34.21 8.96 -17.79
CA ALA A 121 -34.79 10.02 -18.61
C ALA A 121 -36.31 10.15 -18.40
N THR A 122 -37.02 9.03 -18.38
CA THR A 122 -38.47 8.99 -18.15
C THR A 122 -38.83 9.57 -16.77
N LEU A 123 -38.14 9.15 -15.71
CA LEU A 123 -38.37 9.65 -14.36
C LEU A 123 -38.01 11.13 -14.20
N ALA A 124 -36.90 11.57 -14.81
CA ALA A 124 -36.49 12.97 -14.81
C ALA A 124 -37.52 13.86 -15.54
N SER A 125 -38.11 13.37 -16.63
CA SER A 125 -39.20 14.03 -17.35
C SER A 125 -40.46 14.14 -16.49
N SER A 126 -40.88 13.05 -15.84
CA SER A 126 -42.02 13.06 -14.90
C SER A 126 -41.78 14.02 -13.73
N CYS A 127 -40.55 14.10 -13.20
CA CYS A 127 -40.20 15.09 -12.17
C CYS A 127 -40.34 16.53 -12.67
N ARG A 128 -39.94 16.81 -13.92
CA ARG A 128 -40.08 18.13 -14.52
C ARG A 128 -41.54 18.52 -14.70
N GLU A 129 -42.38 17.60 -15.17
CA GLU A 129 -43.83 17.82 -15.31
C GLU A 129 -44.51 18.06 -13.95
N ALA A 130 -44.05 17.37 -12.90
CA ALA A 130 -44.54 17.54 -11.54
C ALA A 130 -43.92 18.73 -10.78
N GLY A 131 -43.01 19.50 -11.39
CA GLY A 131 -42.29 20.59 -10.70
C GLY A 131 -41.41 20.12 -9.53
N ARG A 132 -41.03 18.83 -9.53
CA ARG A 132 -40.25 18.16 -8.48
C ARG A 132 -38.77 18.20 -8.81
N ASP A 133 -37.94 18.51 -7.82
CA ASP A 133 -36.48 18.50 -7.98
C ASP A 133 -35.98 17.05 -8.21
N CYS A 134 -35.03 16.88 -9.12
CA CYS A 134 -34.49 15.58 -9.50
C CYS A 134 -32.97 15.63 -9.62
N TYR A 135 -32.30 14.61 -9.09
CA TYR A 135 -30.85 14.46 -9.13
C TYR A 135 -30.47 13.14 -9.80
N VAL A 136 -29.83 13.23 -10.97
CA VAL A 136 -29.31 12.07 -11.72
C VAL A 136 -27.89 11.76 -11.26
N VAL A 137 -27.70 10.63 -10.59
CA VAL A 137 -26.42 10.19 -10.03
C VAL A 137 -25.77 9.20 -11.01
N SER A 138 -25.00 9.72 -11.97
CA SER A 138 -24.21 8.92 -12.91
C SER A 138 -22.93 9.65 -13.35
N GLY A 139 -21.99 8.88 -13.89
CA GLY A 139 -20.84 9.39 -14.63
C GLY A 139 -21.07 9.50 -16.13
N ASP A 140 -22.19 8.97 -16.63
CA ASP A 140 -22.49 8.96 -18.05
C ASP A 140 -22.76 10.38 -18.58
N LYS A 141 -22.12 10.70 -19.71
CA LYS A 141 -22.24 11.99 -20.38
C LYS A 141 -23.55 12.10 -21.16
N ASP A 142 -24.15 10.99 -21.58
CA ASP A 142 -25.39 10.98 -22.35
C ASP A 142 -26.54 11.54 -21.51
N LEU A 143 -26.54 11.24 -20.20
CA LEU A 143 -27.52 11.74 -19.23
C LEU A 143 -27.44 13.26 -19.00
N LEU A 144 -26.37 13.94 -19.43
CA LEU A 144 -26.26 15.40 -19.31
C LEU A 144 -27.29 16.13 -20.18
N GLN A 145 -27.84 15.47 -21.22
CA GLN A 145 -28.94 16.02 -22.02
C GLN A 145 -30.23 16.25 -21.21
N LEU A 146 -30.34 15.63 -20.02
CA LEU A 146 -31.50 15.78 -19.12
C LEU A 146 -31.39 17.01 -18.21
N VAL A 147 -30.21 17.59 -18.04
CA VAL A 147 -29.95 18.66 -17.06
C VAL A 147 -30.69 19.94 -17.46
N GLY A 148 -31.42 20.54 -16.53
CA GLY A 148 -32.17 21.77 -16.75
C GLY A 148 -33.55 21.76 -16.11
N GLY A 149 -34.06 22.96 -15.80
CA GLY A 149 -35.28 23.12 -15.00
C GLY A 149 -35.07 22.59 -13.59
N SER A 150 -35.89 21.62 -13.18
CA SER A 150 -35.81 20.96 -11.87
C SER A 150 -34.81 19.79 -11.82
N VAL A 151 -34.16 19.45 -12.95
CA VAL A 151 -33.25 18.29 -13.07
C VAL A 151 -31.79 18.75 -13.02
N LYS A 152 -30.99 18.11 -12.16
CA LYS A 152 -29.54 18.31 -12.04
C LYS A 152 -28.82 16.97 -12.10
N ALA A 153 -27.56 16.97 -12.53
CA ALA A 153 -26.71 15.78 -12.42
C ALA A 153 -25.80 15.86 -11.19
N LEU A 154 -25.59 14.72 -10.53
CA LEU A 154 -24.63 14.55 -9.44
C LEU A 154 -23.56 13.57 -9.91
N ARG A 155 -22.49 14.12 -10.46
CA ARG A 155 -21.39 13.31 -10.96
C ARG A 155 -20.48 12.87 -9.81
N PRO A 156 -20.25 11.57 -9.62
CA PRO A 156 -19.43 11.12 -8.52
C PRO A 156 -17.93 11.44 -8.74
N GLN A 157 -17.22 11.86 -7.69
CA GLN A 157 -15.80 12.24 -7.70
C GLN A 157 -14.95 11.30 -6.83
N GLU A 158 -13.63 11.32 -6.98
CA GLU A 158 -12.73 10.53 -6.13
C GLU A 158 -13.03 10.77 -4.63
N GLY A 159 -13.05 9.69 -3.84
CA GLY A 159 -13.31 9.78 -2.40
C GLY A 159 -14.76 9.85 -1.99
N PHE A 160 -15.66 9.28 -2.78
CA PHE A 160 -17.11 9.26 -2.51
C PHE A 160 -17.74 10.67 -2.40
N GLY A 161 -17.10 11.67 -3.02
CA GLY A 161 -17.64 13.02 -3.18
C GLY A 161 -18.54 13.15 -4.41
N PHE A 162 -19.24 14.27 -4.53
CA PHE A 162 -20.19 14.53 -5.62
C PHE A 162 -20.02 15.95 -6.16
N LYS A 163 -19.90 16.08 -7.48
CA LYS A 163 -20.00 17.37 -8.19
C LYS A 163 -21.41 17.53 -8.73
N GLU A 164 -22.13 18.53 -8.24
CA GLU A 164 -23.42 18.92 -8.81
C GLU A 164 -23.19 19.68 -10.12
N LEU A 165 -23.95 19.31 -11.16
CA LEU A 165 -23.93 19.92 -12.47
C LEU A 165 -25.34 20.43 -12.78
N ASP A 166 -25.48 21.75 -12.78
CA ASP A 166 -26.63 22.45 -13.36
C ASP A 166 -26.32 22.83 -14.83
N SER A 167 -27.28 23.47 -15.52
CA SER A 167 -27.12 23.83 -16.93
C SER A 167 -25.89 24.70 -17.20
N ARG A 168 -25.53 25.58 -16.26
CA ARG A 168 -24.35 26.43 -16.37
C ARG A 168 -23.07 25.62 -16.20
N ALA A 169 -23.02 24.74 -15.20
CA ALA A 169 -21.87 23.87 -14.96
C ALA A 169 -21.64 22.88 -16.11
N VAL A 170 -22.71 22.39 -16.76
CA VAL A 170 -22.59 21.59 -17.99
C VAL A 170 -21.94 22.42 -19.10
N GLN A 171 -22.41 23.65 -19.34
CA GLN A 171 -21.84 24.53 -20.36
C GLN A 171 -20.37 24.91 -20.08
N GLU A 172 -20.02 25.21 -18.84
CA GLU A 172 -18.64 25.52 -18.45
C GLU A 172 -17.70 24.33 -18.67
N GLU A 173 -18.18 23.10 -18.44
CA GLU A 173 -17.35 21.90 -18.53
C GLU A 173 -17.26 21.32 -19.94
N TRP A 174 -18.37 21.32 -20.68
CA TRP A 174 -18.46 20.69 -22.00
C TRP A 174 -18.40 21.69 -23.15
N GLY A 175 -18.47 22.99 -22.89
CA GLY A 175 -18.51 24.05 -23.91
C GLY A 175 -19.86 24.23 -24.59
N VAL A 176 -20.84 23.36 -24.32
CA VAL A 176 -22.22 23.39 -24.81
C VAL A 176 -23.21 23.17 -23.67
N GLY A 177 -24.36 23.83 -23.74
CA GLY A 177 -25.45 23.60 -22.78
C GLY A 177 -26.08 22.21 -22.91
N PRO A 178 -26.83 21.75 -21.89
CA PRO A 178 -27.53 20.45 -21.90
C PRO A 178 -28.34 20.18 -23.17
N GLU A 179 -29.00 21.21 -23.71
CA GLU A 179 -29.83 21.15 -24.91
C GLU A 179 -29.06 20.82 -26.19
N ARG A 180 -27.72 20.94 -26.17
CA ARG A 180 -26.81 20.66 -27.29
C ARG A 180 -25.89 19.47 -27.04
N ILE A 181 -25.97 18.81 -25.88
CA ILE A 181 -25.13 17.63 -25.57
C ILE A 181 -25.37 16.51 -26.58
N LEU A 182 -26.63 16.25 -26.92
CA LEU A 182 -26.99 15.23 -27.92
C LEU A 182 -26.32 15.52 -29.28
N ASP A 183 -26.40 16.76 -29.77
CA ASP A 183 -25.80 17.15 -31.05
C ASP A 183 -24.27 17.08 -31.01
N PHE A 184 -23.67 17.50 -29.90
CA PHE A 184 -22.23 17.44 -29.70
C PHE A 184 -21.72 16.00 -29.76
N LEU A 185 -22.34 15.08 -29.03
CA LEU A 185 -21.97 13.66 -29.01
C LEU A 185 -22.27 12.95 -30.33
N SER A 186 -23.29 13.42 -31.07
CA SER A 186 -23.58 12.90 -32.42
C SER A 186 -22.48 13.24 -33.43
N LEU A 187 -21.81 14.38 -33.26
CA LEU A 187 -20.69 14.80 -34.11
C LEU A 187 -19.38 14.09 -33.76
N THR A 188 -19.09 13.92 -32.47
CA THR A 188 -17.81 13.37 -31.99
C THR A 188 -17.81 11.85 -31.88
N GLY A 189 -18.98 11.25 -31.65
CA GLY A 189 -19.15 9.82 -31.39
C GLY A 189 -18.70 9.39 -29.99
N ASP A 190 -18.79 8.09 -29.75
CA ASP A 190 -18.30 7.45 -28.53
C ASP A 190 -17.60 6.12 -28.83
N ALA A 191 -16.28 6.10 -28.71
CA ALA A 191 -15.49 4.89 -28.90
C ALA A 191 -15.77 3.81 -27.84
N SER A 192 -16.23 4.16 -26.63
CA SER A 192 -16.51 3.22 -25.55
C SER A 192 -17.72 2.34 -25.86
N ASP A 193 -18.78 2.95 -26.37
CA ASP A 193 -20.02 2.26 -26.75
C ASP A 193 -20.09 1.96 -28.25
N ASN A 194 -18.97 2.13 -28.95
CA ASN A 194 -18.85 1.98 -30.40
C ASN A 194 -19.88 2.82 -31.19
N VAL A 195 -20.29 3.96 -30.65
CA VAL A 195 -21.16 4.91 -31.32
C VAL A 195 -20.31 5.69 -32.32
N PRO A 196 -20.62 5.66 -33.63
CA PRO A 196 -19.81 6.36 -34.62
C PRO A 196 -19.90 7.88 -34.42
N GLY A 197 -19.02 8.62 -35.08
CA GLY A 197 -19.09 10.07 -35.15
C GLY A 197 -18.63 10.51 -36.52
N VAL A 198 -18.68 11.81 -36.81
CA VAL A 198 -18.17 12.30 -38.09
C VAL A 198 -16.65 12.16 -38.09
N ARG A 199 -16.14 11.26 -38.92
CA ARG A 199 -14.71 10.94 -38.97
C ARG A 199 -13.86 12.19 -39.18
N GLY A 200 -12.98 12.46 -38.23
CA GLY A 200 -12.07 13.61 -38.28
C GLY A 200 -12.68 14.93 -37.79
N ILE A 201 -13.82 14.87 -37.09
CA ILE A 201 -14.38 15.92 -36.23
C ILE A 201 -14.20 15.46 -34.78
N GLY A 202 -13.42 16.22 -34.01
CA GLY A 202 -13.31 16.05 -32.55
C GLY A 202 -13.92 17.24 -31.81
N ASP A 203 -13.83 17.23 -30.48
CA ASP A 203 -14.50 18.16 -29.58
C ASP A 203 -14.36 19.63 -30.00
N LYS A 204 -13.14 20.09 -30.31
CA LYS A 204 -12.89 21.48 -30.71
C LYS A 204 -13.66 21.89 -31.97
N THR A 205 -13.76 20.99 -32.94
CA THR A 205 -14.46 21.24 -34.20
C THR A 205 -15.97 21.19 -34.01
N ALA A 206 -16.47 20.23 -33.22
CA ALA A 206 -17.89 20.13 -32.88
C ALA A 206 -18.39 21.36 -32.12
N LEU A 207 -17.62 21.86 -31.13
CA LEU A 207 -17.95 23.08 -30.40
C LEU A 207 -17.98 24.31 -31.31
N LYS A 208 -17.04 24.43 -32.24
CA LYS A 208 -17.02 25.54 -33.21
C LYS A 208 -18.26 25.53 -34.12
N LEU A 209 -18.68 24.34 -34.57
CA LEU A 209 -19.89 24.20 -35.38
C LEU A 209 -21.14 24.56 -34.57
N LEU A 210 -21.28 24.00 -33.37
CA LEU A 210 -22.44 24.27 -32.50
C LEU A 210 -22.45 25.67 -31.88
N ALA A 211 -21.37 26.46 -32.01
CA ALA A 211 -21.39 27.87 -31.69
C ALA A 211 -22.06 28.71 -32.81
N GLY A 212 -21.95 28.28 -34.07
CA GLY A 212 -22.49 28.97 -35.23
C GLY A 212 -23.89 28.51 -35.66
N TYR A 213 -24.31 27.32 -35.25
CA TYR A 213 -25.59 26.70 -35.60
C TYR A 213 -26.30 26.18 -34.36
N LYS A 214 -27.63 26.13 -34.41
CA LYS A 214 -28.53 25.77 -33.30
C LYS A 214 -28.43 24.30 -32.91
N ASP A 215 -28.44 23.42 -33.90
CA ASP A 215 -28.49 21.95 -33.75
C ASP A 215 -27.82 21.24 -34.95
N LEU A 216 -27.73 19.91 -34.89
CA LEU A 216 -27.13 19.10 -35.94
C LEU A 216 -27.84 19.30 -37.30
N GLU A 217 -29.15 19.42 -37.30
CA GLU A 217 -29.97 19.58 -38.50
C GLU A 217 -29.65 20.90 -39.19
N GLU A 218 -29.51 21.99 -38.43
CA GLU A 218 -29.16 23.31 -38.98
C GLU A 218 -27.75 23.33 -39.59
N ILE A 219 -26.79 22.59 -39.00
CA ILE A 219 -25.46 22.38 -39.58
C ILE A 219 -25.57 21.73 -40.97
N TYR A 220 -26.40 20.69 -41.10
CA TYR A 220 -26.60 20.00 -42.38
C TYR A 220 -27.47 20.79 -43.37
N ALA A 221 -28.35 21.67 -42.90
CA ALA A 221 -29.14 22.56 -43.75
C ALA A 221 -28.30 23.69 -44.38
N HIS A 222 -27.23 24.11 -43.70
CA HIS A 222 -26.32 25.19 -44.14
C HIS A 222 -24.93 24.65 -44.49
N LEU A 223 -24.85 23.40 -44.96
CA LEU A 223 -23.58 22.73 -45.23
C LEU A 223 -22.69 23.51 -46.21
N ASP A 224 -23.31 24.20 -47.18
CA ASP A 224 -22.63 25.01 -48.20
C ASP A 224 -21.92 26.25 -47.66
N GLU A 225 -22.25 26.69 -46.44
CA GLU A 225 -21.65 27.85 -45.78
C GLU A 225 -20.41 27.48 -44.93
N ILE A 226 -20.18 26.19 -44.71
CA ILE A 226 -19.13 25.70 -43.80
C ILE A 226 -17.76 25.73 -44.48
N LYS A 227 -16.82 26.50 -43.91
CA LYS A 227 -15.42 26.57 -44.34
C LYS A 227 -14.46 26.04 -43.27
N PRO A 228 -13.33 25.42 -43.65
CA PRO A 228 -12.86 25.16 -45.02
C PRO A 228 -13.60 24.01 -45.72
N ASP A 229 -13.47 23.91 -47.05
CA ASP A 229 -14.11 22.86 -47.88
C ASP A 229 -13.83 21.44 -47.39
N SER A 230 -12.67 21.22 -46.77
CA SER A 230 -12.29 19.92 -46.18
C SER A 230 -13.15 19.55 -44.95
N LEU A 231 -13.68 20.53 -44.21
CA LEU A 231 -14.61 20.28 -43.10
C LEU A 231 -16.00 19.96 -43.62
N ARG A 232 -16.46 20.69 -44.65
CA ARG A 232 -17.71 20.41 -45.36
C ARG A 232 -17.73 18.99 -45.93
N ALA A 233 -16.67 18.58 -46.62
CA ALA A 233 -16.54 17.23 -47.18
C ALA A 233 -16.59 16.13 -46.11
N LYS A 234 -16.04 16.39 -44.91
CA LYS A 234 -16.11 15.44 -43.78
C LYS A 234 -17.54 15.31 -43.24
N LEU A 235 -18.24 16.43 -43.06
CA LEU A 235 -19.65 16.43 -42.62
C LEU A 235 -20.53 15.72 -43.65
N GLU A 236 -20.36 16.00 -44.94
CA GLU A 236 -21.10 15.33 -46.01
C GLU A 236 -20.88 13.81 -45.99
N ALA A 237 -19.62 13.37 -45.92
CA ALA A 237 -19.27 11.96 -45.86
C ALA A 237 -19.73 11.26 -44.57
N GLY A 238 -19.78 11.98 -43.44
CA GLY A 238 -20.15 11.46 -42.13
C GLY A 238 -21.61 11.71 -41.73
N ARG A 239 -22.46 12.20 -42.64
CA ARG A 239 -23.87 12.54 -42.34
C ARG A 239 -24.65 11.36 -41.78
N ALA A 240 -24.55 10.21 -42.45
CA ALA A 240 -25.25 8.99 -42.02
C ALA A 240 -24.79 8.54 -40.62
N ASP A 241 -23.50 8.65 -40.33
CA ASP A 241 -22.94 8.32 -39.01
C ASP A 241 -23.46 9.27 -37.94
N ALA A 242 -23.48 10.59 -38.19
CA ALA A 242 -24.00 11.57 -37.24
C ALA A 242 -25.51 11.40 -36.97
N GLU A 243 -26.30 11.15 -38.02
CA GLU A 243 -27.74 10.87 -37.89
C GLU A 243 -28.02 9.56 -37.14
N LEU A 244 -27.20 8.53 -37.36
CA LEU A 244 -27.26 7.27 -36.62
C LEU A 244 -26.92 7.49 -35.14
N SER A 245 -25.83 8.18 -34.85
CA SER A 245 -25.39 8.48 -33.48
C SER A 245 -26.40 9.31 -32.73
N LYS A 246 -27.04 10.28 -33.38
CA LYS A 246 -28.14 11.04 -32.79
C LYS A 246 -29.33 10.17 -32.40
N LYS A 247 -29.62 9.11 -33.17
CA LYS A 247 -30.67 8.13 -32.81
C LYS A 247 -30.23 7.21 -31.68
N LEU A 248 -28.96 6.81 -31.64
CA LEU A 248 -28.41 5.93 -30.60
C LEU A 248 -28.30 6.66 -29.24
N ILE A 249 -27.84 7.91 -29.21
CA ILE A 249 -27.61 8.66 -27.95
C ILE A 249 -28.90 9.28 -27.39
N ARG A 250 -29.92 9.47 -28.23
CA ARG A 250 -31.21 10.03 -27.79
C ARG A 250 -31.86 9.09 -26.77
N LEU A 251 -32.22 9.65 -25.63
CA LEU A 251 -32.89 8.93 -24.55
C LEU A 251 -34.40 8.88 -24.78
N SER A 252 -35.01 7.74 -24.46
CA SER A 252 -36.46 7.61 -24.43
C SER A 252 -36.99 8.09 -23.08
N ASP A 253 -37.82 9.14 -23.07
CA ASP A 253 -38.32 9.78 -21.85
C ASP A 253 -39.81 9.52 -21.56
N ARG A 254 -40.43 8.60 -22.31
CA ARG A 254 -41.86 8.22 -22.21
C ARG A 254 -42.06 6.72 -22.19
N ILE A 255 -41.42 6.05 -21.23
CA ILE A 255 -41.55 4.60 -21.04
C ILE A 255 -42.63 4.32 -20.00
N ASP A 256 -43.47 3.32 -20.25
CA ASP A 256 -44.32 2.77 -19.19
C ASP A 256 -43.46 1.95 -18.21
N LEU A 257 -43.18 2.55 -17.04
CA LEU A 257 -42.40 1.94 -15.96
C LEU A 257 -43.26 1.08 -15.02
N GLY A 258 -44.59 1.04 -15.21
CA GLY A 258 -45.51 0.32 -14.31
C GLY A 258 -45.68 0.98 -12.94
N LEU A 259 -45.24 2.23 -12.77
CA LEU A 259 -45.45 3.02 -11.55
C LEU A 259 -46.80 3.73 -11.61
N LYS A 260 -47.55 3.76 -10.51
CA LYS A 260 -48.79 4.55 -10.39
C LYS A 260 -48.51 6.03 -10.10
N GLY A 261 -47.33 6.35 -9.59
CA GLY A 261 -46.88 7.71 -9.31
C GLY A 261 -45.45 7.76 -8.76
N LEU A 262 -44.85 8.96 -8.73
CA LEU A 262 -43.49 9.17 -8.20
C LEU A 262 -43.41 9.01 -6.66
N GLU A 263 -44.55 8.89 -6.00
CA GLU A 263 -44.70 8.63 -4.57
C GLU A 263 -44.25 7.21 -4.20
N GLU A 264 -44.34 6.26 -5.14
CA GLU A 264 -43.86 4.88 -4.93
C GLU A 264 -42.34 4.79 -4.76
N LEU A 265 -41.61 5.86 -5.12
CA LEU A 265 -40.16 5.97 -4.96
C LEU A 265 -39.77 6.66 -3.64
N HIS A 266 -40.72 6.85 -2.72
CA HIS A 266 -40.44 7.38 -1.40
C HIS A 266 -39.60 6.41 -0.57
N LEU A 267 -38.57 6.94 0.09
CA LEU A 267 -37.69 6.18 0.98
C LEU A 267 -37.16 7.12 2.05
N GLU A 268 -37.56 6.94 3.32
CA GLU A 268 -37.08 7.80 4.41
C GLU A 268 -35.60 7.57 4.74
N ALA A 269 -35.19 6.30 4.83
CA ALA A 269 -33.81 5.88 5.01
C ALA A 269 -33.63 4.41 4.59
N PRO A 270 -32.42 3.98 4.18
CA PRO A 270 -32.14 2.58 3.91
C PRO A 270 -32.25 1.74 5.19
N ASP A 271 -32.89 0.58 5.10
CA ASP A 271 -33.02 -0.38 6.20
C ASP A 271 -31.71 -1.16 6.40
N ARG A 272 -30.72 -0.47 6.97
CA ARG A 272 -29.37 -1.03 7.17
C ARG A 272 -29.37 -2.19 8.18
N GLU A 273 -30.36 -2.27 9.06
CA GLU A 273 -30.51 -3.39 10.00
C GLU A 273 -30.90 -4.66 9.23
N ALA A 274 -31.90 -4.59 8.35
CA ALA A 274 -32.29 -5.72 7.51
C ALA A 274 -31.18 -6.19 6.56
N ALA A 275 -30.28 -5.30 6.12
CA ALA A 275 -29.15 -5.65 5.27
C ALA A 275 -27.90 -6.13 6.04
N SER A 276 -27.86 -5.97 7.36
CA SER A 276 -26.69 -6.31 8.18
C SER A 276 -26.27 -7.79 8.08
N PRO A 277 -27.18 -8.78 8.07
CA PRO A 277 -26.80 -10.19 7.88
C PRO A 277 -26.08 -10.44 6.55
N LEU A 278 -26.46 -9.73 5.47
CA LEU A 278 -25.82 -9.87 4.16
C LEU A 278 -24.43 -9.25 4.15
N PHE A 279 -24.25 -8.06 4.74
CA PHE A 279 -22.92 -7.48 4.89
C PHE A 279 -22.00 -8.35 5.75
N GLN A 280 -22.54 -8.99 6.79
CA GLN A 280 -21.80 -9.92 7.64
C GLN A 280 -21.41 -11.19 6.88
N ARG A 281 -22.35 -11.79 6.13
CA ARG A 281 -22.13 -12.98 5.27
C ARG A 281 -20.98 -12.75 4.29
N GLU A 282 -20.96 -11.59 3.65
CA GLU A 282 -19.95 -11.26 2.63
C GLU A 282 -18.66 -10.64 3.20
N GLY A 283 -18.49 -10.60 4.53
CA GLY A 283 -17.30 -10.01 5.15
C GLY A 283 -17.16 -8.49 5.00
N MET A 284 -18.21 -7.79 4.56
CA MET A 284 -18.26 -6.34 4.38
C MET A 284 -18.57 -5.60 5.69
N ARG A 285 -17.84 -5.92 6.77
CA ARG A 285 -18.19 -5.52 8.15
C ARG A 285 -18.20 -4.01 8.39
N SER A 286 -17.37 -3.24 7.68
CA SER A 286 -17.37 -1.77 7.81
C SER A 286 -18.65 -1.10 7.27
N LEU A 287 -19.56 -1.87 6.65
CA LEU A 287 -20.85 -1.38 6.14
C LEU A 287 -22.00 -1.65 7.13
N LEU A 288 -21.75 -2.39 8.21
CA LEU A 288 -22.71 -2.67 9.27
C LEU A 288 -23.09 -1.40 10.04
N LEU A 289 -24.28 -1.44 10.66
CA LEU A 289 -24.76 -0.38 11.54
C LEU A 289 -23.97 -0.40 12.86
N ASP A 290 -23.34 0.72 13.22
CA ASP A 290 -22.86 0.93 14.59
C ASP A 290 -24.08 1.12 15.51
N SER A 291 -24.46 0.08 16.25
CA SER A 291 -25.61 0.11 17.15
C SER A 291 -25.32 0.80 18.51
N ALA A 292 -24.23 1.57 18.64
CA ALA A 292 -23.91 2.26 19.89
C ALA A 292 -23.13 3.58 19.70
N SER A 293 -23.80 4.70 19.36
CA SER A 293 -23.42 6.07 19.78
C SER A 293 -24.41 7.14 19.25
N PRO A 294 -24.78 8.19 20.02
CA PRO A 294 -25.54 9.31 19.50
C PRO A 294 -24.66 10.32 18.74
N LYS A 295 -25.08 10.66 17.52
CA LYS A 295 -24.74 11.84 16.68
C LYS A 295 -23.30 12.40 16.85
N ARG A 296 -22.32 11.80 16.17
CA ARG A 296 -21.06 12.48 15.76
C ARG A 296 -21.22 13.07 14.35
N GLY A 297 -20.73 14.29 14.17
CA GLY A 297 -20.60 14.93 12.86
C GLY A 297 -19.62 14.18 11.96
N SER A 298 -19.87 14.27 10.65
CA SER A 298 -19.21 13.56 9.55
C SER A 298 -17.69 13.39 9.70
N SER A 299 -17.24 12.14 9.85
CA SER A 299 -15.84 11.73 9.71
C SER A 299 -15.61 10.96 8.40
N SER A 300 -15.96 11.58 7.27
CA SER A 300 -15.76 11.04 5.92
C SER A 300 -14.32 11.15 5.39
N ALA A 301 -13.30 11.31 6.25
CA ALA A 301 -11.93 11.60 5.83
C ALA A 301 -10.89 10.47 6.00
N ASN A 302 -11.10 9.50 6.91
CA ASN A 302 -9.97 8.67 7.39
C ASN A 302 -9.67 7.37 6.62
N LEU A 303 -10.31 7.12 5.49
CA LEU A 303 -10.00 5.96 4.62
C LEU A 303 -9.43 6.36 3.26
N MET A 304 -9.23 7.66 3.02
CA MET A 304 -8.50 8.19 1.86
C MET A 304 -7.18 8.87 2.21
N GLU A 305 -6.91 9.19 3.48
CA GLU A 305 -5.60 9.70 3.91
C GLU A 305 -4.48 8.65 3.82
N ALA A 306 -4.81 7.36 3.70
CA ALA A 306 -3.84 6.30 3.41
C ALA A 306 -3.42 6.22 1.92
N GLN A 307 -4.06 7.01 1.03
CA GLN A 307 -3.73 7.05 -0.41
C GLN A 307 -3.44 8.46 -0.96
N LYS A 308 -3.79 9.55 -0.26
CA LYS A 308 -3.49 10.93 -0.69
C LYS A 308 -2.16 11.51 -0.16
N ALA A 309 -1.38 10.74 0.59
CA ALA A 309 -0.04 11.14 1.02
C ALA A 309 1.04 10.89 -0.06
N SER A 310 0.75 11.14 -1.33
CA SER A 310 1.74 11.35 -2.39
C SER A 310 1.17 12.28 -3.46
N GLY A 311 1.50 13.58 -3.38
CA GLY A 311 1.16 14.54 -4.44
C GLY A 311 0.77 15.93 -3.95
N THR A 312 1.74 16.86 -4.02
CA THR A 312 1.63 18.34 -4.05
C THR A 312 1.22 19.10 -2.79
N LEU A 313 2.14 19.96 -2.33
CA LEU A 313 2.00 21.05 -1.35
C LEU A 313 1.90 22.38 -2.12
N ASP A 314 1.00 23.27 -1.70
CA ASP A 314 1.12 24.74 -1.85
C ASP A 314 0.72 25.37 -0.50
N GLY A 315 1.46 26.40 -0.09
CA GLY A 315 1.67 26.73 1.34
C GLY A 315 0.84 27.87 1.96
N SER A 316 0.86 27.93 3.31
CA SER A 316 1.18 29.14 4.10
C SER A 316 1.23 28.86 5.63
N ALA A 317 2.32 29.35 6.25
CA ALA A 317 2.57 29.80 7.64
C ALA A 317 2.50 28.85 8.89
N SER A 318 3.72 28.54 9.39
CA SER A 318 4.18 28.32 10.80
C SER A 318 4.10 26.92 11.46
N PRO A 319 5.01 26.57 12.41
CA PRO A 319 6.45 26.26 12.32
C PRO A 319 6.75 24.74 12.54
N PRO A 320 7.99 24.23 12.32
CA PRO A 320 8.21 22.86 11.86
C PRO A 320 8.77 21.89 12.92
N ILE A 321 8.14 20.73 13.10
CA ILE A 321 8.81 19.44 13.39
C ILE A 321 7.94 18.34 12.77
N SER A 322 8.32 17.78 11.61
CA SER A 322 7.66 16.60 11.06
C SER A 322 8.61 15.76 10.22
N ALA A 323 8.76 14.50 10.61
CA ALA A 323 9.46 13.44 9.89
C ALA A 323 8.96 13.28 8.44
N PRO A 324 9.82 12.89 7.48
CA PRO A 324 9.42 12.73 6.09
C PRO A 324 8.58 11.46 5.88
N LYS A 325 7.52 11.61 5.08
CA LYS A 325 6.63 10.55 4.58
C LYS A 325 7.42 9.54 3.73
N ARG A 326 7.08 8.25 3.90
CA ARG A 326 7.57 7.08 3.13
C ARG A 326 7.65 7.36 1.63
N ALA A 327 8.87 7.38 1.10
CA ALA A 327 9.19 7.14 -0.29
C ALA A 327 10.00 5.83 -0.36
N GLU A 328 9.33 4.74 -0.72
CA GLU A 328 10.02 3.53 -1.18
C GLU A 328 10.66 3.87 -2.54
N SER A 329 11.98 4.03 -2.54
CA SER A 329 12.78 3.94 -3.75
C SER A 329 13.75 2.79 -3.56
N GLU A 330 13.35 1.63 -4.06
CA GLU A 330 14.25 0.52 -4.28
C GLU A 330 15.34 0.96 -5.26
N ASN A 331 16.59 0.83 -4.85
CA ASN A 331 17.73 0.96 -5.74
C ASN A 331 17.75 -0.31 -6.61
N ARG A 332 17.12 -0.20 -7.79
CA ARG A 332 17.10 -1.11 -8.96
C ARG A 332 17.81 -2.47 -8.81
N ILE A 333 17.11 -3.45 -8.25
CA ILE A 333 16.82 -4.77 -8.85
C ILE A 333 15.48 -5.26 -8.26
N GLY A 334 14.34 -4.92 -8.90
CA GLY A 334 13.02 -5.41 -8.46
C GLY A 334 11.83 -4.64 -9.06
N SER A 335 10.86 -5.36 -9.63
CA SER A 335 9.47 -4.91 -9.95
C SER A 335 9.22 -3.80 -11.01
N LEU A 336 9.19 -4.19 -12.29
CA LEU A 336 8.57 -3.48 -13.42
C LEU A 336 7.71 -4.42 -14.30
N PHE A 337 6.50 -4.84 -13.90
CA PHE A 337 5.58 -5.58 -14.79
C PHE A 337 4.16 -5.04 -14.67
N ASP A 338 3.72 -4.42 -15.75
CA ASP A 338 2.34 -4.17 -16.16
C ASP A 338 2.21 -4.68 -17.62
N SER A 339 1.00 -5.07 -18.02
CA SER A 339 0.50 -5.51 -19.34
C SER A 339 0.59 -7.00 -19.79
N SER A 340 -0.60 -7.50 -20.20
CA SER A 340 -1.03 -8.82 -20.72
C SER A 340 -0.73 -9.02 -22.23
N PRO A 341 -0.86 -10.24 -22.84
CA PRO A 341 -2.16 -10.75 -23.35
C PRO A 341 -2.40 -12.30 -23.34
N ASP A 342 -3.68 -12.67 -23.54
CA ASP A 342 -4.38 -13.85 -24.16
C ASP A 342 -3.78 -15.28 -24.08
N GLY A 343 -4.53 -16.40 -24.11
CA GLY A 343 -5.97 -16.69 -24.15
C GLY A 343 -6.19 -18.21 -24.33
N GLY A 344 -7.22 -18.76 -23.65
CA GLY A 344 -7.93 -20.03 -23.94
C GLY A 344 -7.31 -21.37 -23.48
N ASP A 345 -8.05 -22.41 -23.08
CA ASP A 345 -9.45 -22.56 -22.65
C ASP A 345 -9.66 -24.00 -22.07
N GLU A 346 -10.73 -24.16 -21.28
CA GLU A 346 -11.53 -25.35 -20.95
C GLU A 346 -10.98 -26.53 -20.10
N GLY A 347 -11.51 -26.63 -18.87
CA GLY A 347 -12.63 -27.57 -18.65
C GLY A 347 -12.44 -28.68 -17.58
N PRO A 348 -13.50 -29.05 -16.83
CA PRO A 348 -13.41 -29.31 -15.38
C PRO A 348 -13.89 -30.72 -14.94
N ALA A 349 -13.71 -31.09 -13.65
CA ALA A 349 -14.76 -31.76 -12.87
C ALA A 349 -14.42 -32.01 -11.39
N GLN A 350 -15.29 -31.44 -10.53
CA GLN A 350 -15.95 -32.04 -9.37
C GLN A 350 -15.26 -32.10 -8.00
N SER A 351 -15.89 -31.34 -7.10
CA SER A 351 -15.74 -31.27 -5.65
C SER A 351 -16.53 -32.38 -4.93
N SER A 352 -16.14 -32.67 -3.69
CA SER A 352 -17.06 -33.23 -2.70
C SER A 352 -16.81 -32.61 -1.31
N ALA A 353 -17.80 -31.82 -0.89
CA ALA A 353 -18.33 -31.57 0.45
C ALA A 353 -17.37 -31.40 1.65
N ALA A 354 -17.36 -30.18 2.20
CA ALA A 354 -16.92 -29.85 3.54
C ALA A 354 -18.12 -29.82 4.50
N GLU A 355 -17.95 -30.38 5.70
CA GLU A 355 -18.88 -30.32 6.83
C GLU A 355 -18.87 -28.93 7.50
N GLU A 356 -20.05 -28.49 7.94
CA GLU A 356 -20.31 -27.21 8.61
C GLU A 356 -19.61 -27.09 9.98
N PRO A 357 -19.04 -25.92 10.34
CA PRO A 357 -18.70 -25.58 11.73
C PRO A 357 -19.89 -24.91 12.46
N PRO A 358 -19.95 -25.01 13.80
CA PRO A 358 -21.13 -24.61 14.58
C PRO A 358 -21.23 -23.08 14.79
N GLU A 359 -22.48 -22.65 14.92
CA GLU A 359 -22.97 -21.27 15.09
C GLU A 359 -22.34 -20.53 16.29
N LEU A 360 -22.00 -19.25 16.07
CA LEU A 360 -21.64 -18.26 17.10
C LEU A 360 -22.77 -17.24 17.21
N HIS A 361 -23.35 -17.11 18.41
CA HIS A 361 -24.32 -16.06 18.75
C HIS A 361 -23.65 -14.68 18.95
N PRO A 362 -24.39 -13.57 18.75
CA PRO A 362 -23.84 -12.22 18.66
C PRO A 362 -23.82 -11.48 20.01
N GLY A 363 -22.76 -10.68 20.18
CA GLY A 363 -22.72 -9.40 20.92
C GLY A 363 -23.53 -9.27 22.21
N ALA A 364 -22.89 -9.57 23.34
CA ALA A 364 -23.18 -8.93 24.61
C ALA A 364 -21.85 -8.57 25.27
N ALA A 365 -21.72 -7.35 25.78
CA ALA A 365 -20.75 -7.08 26.83
C ALA A 365 -20.90 -8.17 27.91
N GLY A 366 -19.81 -8.72 28.41
CA GLY A 366 -19.91 -9.63 29.54
C GLY A 366 -18.56 -9.94 30.14
N PRO A 367 -18.52 -10.40 31.39
CA PRO A 367 -19.13 -9.84 32.61
C PRO A 367 -18.17 -8.78 33.22
N GLU A 368 -18.68 -7.68 33.80
CA GLU A 368 -17.91 -6.60 34.48
C GLU A 368 -16.38 -6.62 34.24
N ASP A 369 -15.88 -5.95 33.19
CA ASP A 369 -14.43 -5.83 32.96
C ASP A 369 -13.75 -5.42 34.27
N ARG A 370 -12.89 -6.28 34.82
CA ARG A 370 -12.29 -6.08 36.14
C ARG A 370 -11.05 -5.19 36.03
N TYR A 371 -11.21 -4.04 35.39
CA TYR A 371 -10.16 -3.05 35.22
C TYR A 371 -10.04 -2.20 36.48
N ARG A 372 -8.84 -2.15 37.06
CA ARG A 372 -8.62 -1.50 38.34
C ARG A 372 -7.39 -0.62 38.31
N THR A 373 -7.48 0.55 38.91
CA THR A 373 -6.32 1.40 39.18
C THR A 373 -5.65 0.98 40.49
N ILE A 374 -4.32 0.83 40.49
CA ILE A 374 -3.52 0.60 41.69
C ILE A 374 -2.75 1.86 42.05
N ARG A 375 -3.09 2.49 43.18
CA ARG A 375 -2.62 3.85 43.54
C ARG A 375 -1.63 3.87 44.70
N ASP A 376 -1.32 2.71 45.27
CA ASP A 376 -0.47 2.60 46.45
C ASP A 376 0.50 1.40 46.35
N GLU A 377 1.52 1.44 47.21
CA GLU A 377 2.59 0.44 47.27
C GLU A 377 2.09 -0.95 47.65
N THR A 378 1.05 -1.06 48.49
CA THR A 378 0.53 -2.35 48.96
C THR A 378 -0.13 -3.08 47.81
N GLY A 379 -1.03 -2.41 47.09
CA GLY A 379 -1.69 -2.96 45.91
C GLY A 379 -0.70 -3.31 44.79
N LEU A 380 0.36 -2.50 44.60
CA LEU A 380 1.41 -2.82 43.64
C LEU A 380 2.20 -4.08 44.06
N GLY A 381 2.58 -4.17 45.33
CA GLY A 381 3.26 -5.36 45.88
C GLY A 381 2.48 -6.65 45.63
N GLU A 382 1.18 -6.65 45.94
CA GLU A 382 0.27 -7.77 45.72
C GLU A 382 0.12 -8.14 44.24
N LEU A 383 0.02 -7.14 43.35
CA LEU A 383 -0.05 -7.37 41.91
C LEU A 383 1.23 -8.06 41.42
N ILE A 384 2.41 -7.58 41.81
CA ILE A 384 3.69 -8.17 41.40
C ILE A 384 3.83 -9.61 41.92
N ASP A 385 3.41 -9.90 43.17
CA ASP A 385 3.42 -11.27 43.70
C ASP A 385 2.56 -12.21 42.85
N ARG A 386 1.40 -11.72 42.39
CA ARG A 386 0.53 -12.47 41.50
C ARG A 386 1.15 -12.69 40.13
N CYS A 387 1.84 -11.69 39.55
CA CYS A 387 2.56 -11.84 38.29
C CYS A 387 3.63 -12.92 38.37
N ILE A 388 4.46 -12.89 39.41
CA ILE A 388 5.52 -13.87 39.64
C ILE A 388 4.92 -15.28 39.78
N LYS A 389 3.81 -15.42 40.53
CA LYS A 389 3.12 -16.71 40.71
C LYS A 389 2.47 -17.22 39.42
N ALA A 390 1.93 -16.34 38.59
CA ALA A 390 1.28 -16.71 37.33
C ALA A 390 2.29 -17.16 36.26
N GLY A 391 3.53 -16.65 36.32
CA GLY A 391 4.62 -17.02 35.41
C GLY A 391 4.52 -16.44 34.00
N ALA A 392 3.40 -15.82 33.64
CA ALA A 392 3.25 -15.01 32.43
C ALA A 392 2.25 -13.88 32.65
N PHE A 393 2.54 -12.69 32.12
CA PHE A 393 1.67 -11.52 32.23
C PHE A 393 1.83 -10.62 31.00
N ALA A 394 0.77 -9.92 30.62
CA ALA A 394 0.88 -8.84 29.65
C ALA A 394 1.30 -7.55 30.34
N LEU A 395 2.18 -6.79 29.70
CA LEU A 395 2.68 -5.49 30.14
C LEU A 395 2.54 -4.50 28.98
N ASP A 396 2.12 -3.30 29.31
CA ASP A 396 2.10 -2.16 28.39
C ASP A 396 2.48 -0.88 29.15
N THR A 397 3.18 0.03 28.48
CA THR A 397 3.67 1.29 29.07
C THR A 397 3.04 2.50 28.41
N GLU A 398 2.57 3.41 29.25
CA GLU A 398 2.00 4.69 28.82
C GLU A 398 3.02 5.80 29.03
N THR A 399 3.19 6.65 28.03
CA THR A 399 4.27 7.64 27.99
C THR A 399 3.78 9.04 27.64
N ASP A 400 4.64 10.02 27.88
CA ASP A 400 4.35 11.41 27.58
C ASP A 400 4.77 11.82 26.15
N ASP A 401 5.66 11.07 25.48
CA ASP A 401 6.21 11.39 24.17
C ASP A 401 6.19 10.20 23.19
N LEU A 402 6.15 10.51 21.90
CA LEU A 402 6.26 9.50 20.84
C LEU A 402 7.72 9.11 20.55
N ASP A 403 8.67 9.97 20.91
CA ASP A 403 10.10 9.69 20.79
C ASP A 403 10.56 8.79 21.95
N VAL A 404 10.62 7.48 21.67
CA VAL A 404 10.95 6.43 22.64
C VAL A 404 12.28 6.59 23.35
N MET A 405 13.25 7.30 22.73
CA MET A 405 14.57 7.48 23.33
C MET A 405 14.56 8.48 24.48
N ARG A 406 13.53 9.34 24.56
CA ARG A 406 13.40 10.37 25.59
C ARG A 406 12.07 10.32 26.36
N ALA A 407 11.13 9.48 25.93
CA ALA A 407 9.82 9.35 26.54
C ALA A 407 9.94 8.98 28.02
N ALA A 408 9.22 9.71 28.87
CA ALA A 408 9.05 9.42 30.28
C ALA A 408 7.80 8.56 30.48
N ILE A 409 7.90 7.61 31.41
CA ILE A 409 6.78 6.75 31.75
C ILE A 409 5.76 7.51 32.60
N VAL A 410 4.50 7.50 32.16
CA VAL A 410 3.35 8.11 32.84
C VAL A 410 2.62 7.07 33.69
N GLY A 411 2.60 5.82 33.23
CA GLY A 411 2.02 4.68 33.93
C GLY A 411 2.31 3.38 33.17
N PHE A 412 1.90 2.26 33.76
CA PHE A 412 1.95 0.97 33.08
C PHE A 412 0.74 0.14 33.44
N SER A 413 0.35 -0.78 32.56
CA SER A 413 -0.75 -1.69 32.78
C SER A 413 -0.30 -3.15 32.72
N ILE A 414 -0.98 -4.00 33.49
CA ILE A 414 -0.70 -5.43 33.58
C ILE A 414 -1.99 -6.23 33.47
N SER A 415 -1.98 -7.29 32.64
CA SER A 415 -3.03 -8.30 32.61
C SER A 415 -2.48 -9.70 32.87
N LEU A 416 -3.21 -10.48 33.66
CA LEU A 416 -2.85 -11.85 34.06
C LEU A 416 -3.87 -12.88 33.56
N ASN A 417 -5.07 -12.43 33.24
CA ASN A 417 -6.20 -13.25 32.81
C ASN A 417 -7.06 -12.46 31.83
N PRO A 418 -7.75 -13.12 30.87
CA PRO A 418 -8.72 -12.46 30.03
C PRO A 418 -9.81 -11.74 30.86
N GLY A 419 -10.05 -10.48 30.55
CA GLY A 419 -11.07 -9.63 31.20
C GLY A 419 -10.64 -9.05 32.54
N GLU A 420 -9.35 -9.13 32.87
CA GLU A 420 -8.78 -8.62 34.11
C GLU A 420 -7.46 -7.91 33.82
N ALA A 421 -7.39 -6.62 34.16
CA ALA A 421 -6.20 -5.81 33.96
C ALA A 421 -6.11 -4.71 35.03
N TYR A 422 -4.89 -4.23 35.25
CA TYR A 422 -4.55 -3.28 36.30
C TYR A 422 -3.73 -2.16 35.71
N TYR A 423 -4.13 -0.91 35.95
CA TYR A 423 -3.35 0.27 35.59
C TYR A 423 -2.67 0.85 36.83
N VAL A 424 -1.37 1.12 36.73
CA VAL A 424 -0.53 1.72 37.78
C VAL A 424 -0.08 3.09 37.31
N PRO A 425 -0.74 4.20 37.72
CA PRO A 425 -0.32 5.54 37.37
C PRO A 425 0.92 5.95 38.17
N LEU A 426 1.87 6.58 37.49
CA LEU A 426 3.03 7.26 38.09
C LEU A 426 2.84 8.78 38.06
N SER A 427 2.16 9.28 37.02
CA SER A 427 1.66 10.65 36.91
C SER A 427 0.17 10.65 36.57
N SER A 428 -0.58 11.59 37.16
CA SER A 428 -2.01 11.77 36.92
C SER A 428 -2.43 13.20 37.32
N PRO A 429 -3.33 13.85 36.56
CA PRO A 429 -3.79 15.20 36.88
C PRO A 429 -4.81 15.24 38.03
N ASP A 430 -5.48 14.11 38.33
CA ASP A 430 -6.68 14.06 39.17
C ASP A 430 -6.70 12.91 40.19
N SER A 431 -5.59 12.16 40.36
CA SER A 431 -5.53 11.02 41.27
C SER A 431 -4.18 10.84 41.97
N PRO A 432 -4.14 10.27 43.20
CA PRO A 432 -2.91 9.81 43.81
C PRO A 432 -2.22 8.74 42.96
N THR A 433 -0.88 8.80 42.92
CA THR A 433 -0.04 7.90 42.11
C THR A 433 0.97 7.14 42.94
N VAL A 434 1.46 6.03 42.40
CA VAL A 434 2.60 5.33 42.98
C VAL A 434 3.86 6.10 42.63
N SER A 435 4.73 6.35 43.61
CA SER A 435 6.00 7.04 43.33
C SER A 435 6.90 6.20 42.41
N GLU A 436 7.63 6.86 41.52
CA GLU A 436 8.54 6.19 40.57
C GLU A 436 9.52 5.25 41.26
N LYS A 437 10.12 5.63 42.38
CA LYS A 437 11.07 4.79 43.13
C LYS A 437 10.44 3.49 43.63
N VAL A 438 9.19 3.56 44.07
CA VAL A 438 8.43 2.37 44.51
C VAL A 438 8.17 1.48 43.30
N ALA A 439 7.67 2.06 42.20
CA ALA A 439 7.41 1.33 40.97
C ALA A 439 8.68 0.65 40.42
N GLN A 440 9.82 1.36 40.35
CA GLN A 440 11.11 0.82 39.94
C GLN A 440 11.51 -0.40 40.79
N ARG A 441 11.45 -0.29 42.12
CA ARG A 441 11.82 -1.40 43.02
C ARG A 441 10.94 -2.64 42.81
N HIS A 442 9.64 -2.43 42.61
CA HIS A 442 8.67 -3.52 42.43
C HIS A 442 8.79 -4.16 41.03
N LEU A 443 8.97 -3.37 39.97
CA LEU A 443 9.22 -3.86 38.63
C LEU A 443 10.59 -4.55 38.51
N ALA A 444 11.64 -4.02 39.13
CA ALA A 444 12.94 -4.70 39.19
C ALA A 444 12.84 -6.10 39.82
N ARG A 445 12.02 -6.24 40.87
CA ARG A 445 11.72 -7.55 41.48
C ARG A 445 10.98 -8.47 40.51
N LEU A 446 10.03 -7.93 39.73
CA LEU A 446 9.30 -8.70 38.72
C LEU A 446 10.24 -9.17 37.61
N PHE A 447 11.12 -8.30 37.11
CA PHE A 447 12.02 -8.60 36.01
C PHE A 447 13.18 -9.51 36.42
N SER A 448 13.54 -9.53 37.71
CA SER A 448 14.46 -10.53 38.27
C SER A 448 13.86 -11.95 38.38
N SER A 449 12.55 -12.11 38.12
CA SER A 449 11.89 -13.42 38.12
C SER A 449 12.02 -14.12 36.75
N LYS A 450 11.65 -15.41 36.66
CA LYS A 450 11.57 -16.14 35.39
C LYS A 450 10.23 -15.99 34.66
N SER A 451 9.43 -15.00 35.05
CA SER A 451 8.12 -14.78 34.44
C SER A 451 8.27 -14.32 32.99
N ARG A 452 7.37 -14.74 32.12
CA ARG A 452 7.31 -14.29 30.73
C ARG A 452 6.55 -12.97 30.61
N ILE A 453 7.12 -12.02 29.89
CA ILE A 453 6.47 -10.75 29.57
C ILE A 453 5.83 -10.86 28.19
N VAL A 454 4.55 -10.56 28.13
CA VAL A 454 3.78 -10.49 26.90
C VAL A 454 3.54 -9.03 26.57
N GLY A 455 3.82 -8.61 25.35
CA GLY A 455 3.56 -7.25 24.89
C GLY A 455 2.99 -7.24 23.48
N HIS A 456 2.64 -6.04 23.02
CA HIS A 456 2.31 -5.78 21.64
C HIS A 456 3.24 -4.67 21.15
N ASN A 457 4.17 -4.97 20.23
CA ASN A 457 5.29 -4.07 19.91
C ASN A 457 6.19 -3.78 21.14
N ILE A 458 6.52 -4.85 21.88
CA ILE A 458 7.18 -4.77 23.20
C ILE A 458 8.55 -4.09 23.17
N LYS A 459 9.19 -4.01 22.01
CA LYS A 459 10.43 -3.26 21.84
C LYS A 459 10.29 -1.79 22.25
N TYR A 460 9.11 -1.20 22.04
CA TYR A 460 8.78 0.15 22.52
C TYR A 460 8.91 0.19 24.05
N ASP A 461 8.25 -0.73 24.75
CA ASP A 461 8.27 -0.82 26.21
C ASP A 461 9.67 -1.06 26.75
N LEU A 462 10.50 -1.86 26.07
CA LEU A 462 11.90 -2.06 26.46
C LEU A 462 12.69 -0.73 26.49
N HIS A 463 12.47 0.16 25.51
CA HIS A 463 13.12 1.48 25.52
C HIS A 463 12.65 2.34 26.68
N VAL A 464 11.33 2.34 26.95
CA VAL A 464 10.72 3.12 28.04
C VAL A 464 11.21 2.62 29.40
N LEU A 465 11.22 1.31 29.61
CA LEU A 465 11.72 0.69 30.84
C LEU A 465 13.21 0.97 31.05
N LYS A 466 14.02 0.97 29.98
CA LYS A 466 15.43 1.34 30.05
C LYS A 466 15.62 2.81 30.43
N ASN A 467 14.81 3.73 29.88
CA ASN A 467 14.80 5.15 30.31
C ASN A 467 14.40 5.27 31.78
N PHE A 468 13.51 4.39 32.24
CA PHE A 468 13.09 4.29 33.63
C PHE A 468 14.12 3.58 34.54
N GLY A 469 15.31 3.22 34.03
CA GLY A 469 16.40 2.62 34.80
C GLY A 469 16.23 1.13 35.07
N LEU A 470 15.43 0.43 34.26
CA LEU A 470 15.17 -1.01 34.39
C LEU A 470 15.66 -1.77 33.17
N ASP A 471 16.32 -2.89 33.44
CA ASP A 471 16.72 -3.88 32.45
C ASP A 471 15.76 -5.09 32.50
N VAL A 472 15.43 -5.61 31.32
CA VAL A 472 14.50 -6.73 31.15
C VAL A 472 15.24 -7.90 30.52
N GLU A 473 15.47 -8.94 31.32
CA GLU A 473 16.10 -10.19 30.88
C GLU A 473 15.10 -11.35 30.78
N ASN A 474 13.82 -11.08 31.05
CA ASN A 474 12.75 -12.06 30.98
C ASN A 474 12.54 -12.61 29.57
N GLU A 475 11.95 -13.80 29.48
CA GLU A 475 11.41 -14.27 28.21
C GLU A 475 10.31 -13.34 27.70
N ILE A 476 10.38 -12.99 26.43
CA ILE A 476 9.45 -12.07 25.76
C ILE A 476 8.52 -12.85 24.82
N PHE A 477 7.26 -12.40 24.76
CA PHE A 477 6.31 -12.76 23.72
C PHE A 477 5.69 -11.49 23.13
N ASP A 478 5.96 -11.20 21.86
CA ASP A 478 5.34 -10.07 21.16
C ASP A 478 4.18 -10.55 20.28
N THR A 479 2.96 -10.11 20.61
CA THR A 479 1.74 -10.46 19.87
C THR A 479 1.67 -9.84 18.47
N MET A 480 2.34 -8.70 18.24
CA MET A 480 2.44 -8.08 16.91
C MET A 480 3.28 -8.96 15.98
N ILE A 481 4.42 -9.43 16.46
CA ILE A 481 5.30 -10.35 15.72
C ILE A 481 4.62 -11.70 15.51
N ALA A 482 3.90 -12.22 16.52
CA ALA A 482 3.15 -13.47 16.39
C ALA A 482 2.08 -13.36 15.29
N ALA A 483 1.31 -12.26 15.28
CA ALA A 483 0.32 -11.99 14.25
C ALA A 483 0.95 -11.93 12.84
N TRP A 484 2.13 -11.33 12.72
CA TRP A 484 2.87 -11.25 11.46
C TRP A 484 3.43 -12.59 11.00
N ILE A 485 3.98 -13.41 11.89
CA ILE A 485 4.42 -14.78 11.52
C ILE A 485 3.24 -15.63 11.04
N LEU A 486 2.07 -15.49 11.66
CA LEU A 486 0.87 -16.23 11.30
C LEU A 486 0.25 -15.75 9.97
N ASP A 487 0.30 -14.45 9.68
CA ASP A 487 -0.24 -13.86 8.45
C ASP A 487 0.51 -12.58 8.04
N ALA A 488 1.64 -12.76 7.35
CA ALA A 488 2.49 -11.66 6.92
C ALA A 488 1.87 -10.73 5.84
N GLU A 489 0.76 -11.14 5.22
CA GLU A 489 0.05 -10.37 4.18
C GLU A 489 -1.03 -9.44 4.77
N SER A 490 -1.19 -9.44 6.10
CA SER A 490 -2.13 -8.57 6.80
C SER A 490 -1.87 -7.09 6.51
N MET A 491 -2.93 -6.30 6.33
CA MET A 491 -2.81 -4.86 6.06
C MET A 491 -2.29 -4.04 7.24
N SER A 492 -2.54 -4.50 8.47
CA SER A 492 -2.10 -3.83 9.70
C SER A 492 -1.86 -4.85 10.81
N PHE A 493 -0.84 -4.59 11.61
CA PHE A 493 -0.51 -5.35 12.81
C PHE A 493 -0.72 -4.53 14.10
N SER A 494 -1.39 -3.37 14.04
CA SER A 494 -1.73 -2.62 15.25
C SER A 494 -2.64 -3.43 16.18
N LEU A 495 -2.53 -3.19 17.50
CA LEU A 495 -3.29 -3.92 18.51
C LEU A 495 -4.79 -3.86 18.24
N GLU A 496 -5.33 -2.68 17.95
CA GLU A 496 -6.74 -2.47 17.57
C GLU A 496 -7.16 -3.35 16.39
N SER A 497 -6.36 -3.35 15.31
CA SER A 497 -6.65 -4.12 14.08
C SER A 497 -6.59 -5.62 14.35
N VAL A 498 -5.59 -6.08 15.12
CA VAL A 498 -5.37 -7.49 15.43
C VAL A 498 -6.42 -8.00 16.41
N ALA A 499 -6.71 -7.26 17.49
CA ALA A 499 -7.74 -7.59 18.46
C ALA A 499 -9.13 -7.68 17.80
N TYR A 500 -9.47 -6.74 16.92
CA TYR A 500 -10.72 -6.79 16.18
C TYR A 500 -10.79 -8.01 15.26
N ARG A 501 -9.75 -8.24 14.46
CA ARG A 501 -9.73 -9.32 13.47
C ARG A 501 -9.75 -10.71 14.11
N ILE A 502 -9.02 -10.90 15.21
CA ILE A 502 -8.79 -12.21 15.82
C ILE A 502 -9.75 -12.50 16.97
N LEU A 503 -10.10 -11.48 17.78
CA LEU A 503 -10.94 -11.63 18.97
C LEU A 503 -12.34 -11.03 18.81
N GLY A 504 -12.58 -10.22 17.77
CA GLY A 504 -13.82 -9.46 17.62
C GLY A 504 -13.97 -8.32 18.64
N LEU A 505 -12.88 -7.88 19.26
CA LEU A 505 -12.87 -6.84 20.30
C LEU A 505 -12.43 -5.50 19.71
N SER A 506 -13.10 -4.43 20.12
CA SER A 506 -12.75 -3.04 19.81
C SER A 506 -12.65 -2.26 21.12
N GLY A 507 -11.59 -1.46 21.25
CA GLY A 507 -11.31 -0.64 22.42
C GLY A 507 -11.25 0.85 22.09
N LEU A 508 -10.84 1.66 23.05
CA LEU A 508 -10.58 3.08 22.88
C LEU A 508 -9.34 3.30 22.00
N SER A 509 -9.42 4.24 21.06
CA SER A 509 -8.21 4.68 20.35
C SER A 509 -7.46 5.75 21.14
N TYR A 510 -6.14 5.87 20.91
CA TYR A 510 -5.33 6.95 21.49
C TYR A 510 -5.94 8.34 21.23
N LYS A 511 -6.52 8.56 20.04
CA LYS A 511 -7.18 9.83 19.68
C LYS A 511 -8.49 10.07 20.41
N ASP A 512 -9.19 9.00 20.80
CA ASP A 512 -10.37 9.15 21.64
C ASP A 512 -9.94 9.60 23.04
N VAL A 513 -8.84 9.06 23.57
CA VAL A 513 -8.37 9.28 24.96
C VAL A 513 -7.62 10.60 25.11
N VAL A 514 -6.61 10.82 24.27
CA VAL A 514 -5.75 12.01 24.28
C VAL A 514 -6.26 13.03 23.28
N GLY A 515 -6.68 14.19 23.77
CA GLY A 515 -7.12 15.30 22.93
C GLY A 515 -6.03 15.80 21.99
N LYS A 516 -6.41 16.44 20.87
CA LYS A 516 -5.46 16.97 19.89
C LYS A 516 -4.48 17.95 20.56
N GLY A 517 -3.18 17.65 20.48
CA GLY A 517 -2.10 18.48 21.04
C GLY A 517 -1.85 18.28 22.54
N LEU A 518 -2.52 17.30 23.18
CA LEU A 518 -2.28 16.91 24.56
C LEU A 518 -1.37 15.66 24.62
N ARG A 519 -0.80 15.41 25.81
CA ARG A 519 0.04 14.25 26.14
C ARG A 519 -0.72 13.33 27.12
N PHE A 520 -0.28 12.09 27.28
CA PHE A 520 -1.01 11.11 28.10
C PHE A 520 -1.05 11.46 29.60
N ASP A 521 -0.05 12.19 30.10
CA ASP A 521 0.03 12.74 31.46
C ASP A 521 -1.11 13.72 31.81
N SER A 522 -1.83 14.23 30.80
CA SER A 522 -2.99 15.11 30.98
C SER A 522 -4.34 14.37 31.03
N VAL A 523 -4.34 13.04 30.87
CA VAL A 523 -5.56 12.22 30.81
C VAL A 523 -6.07 11.92 32.22
N THR A 524 -7.40 12.02 32.43
CA THR A 524 -8.03 11.67 33.70
C THR A 524 -7.87 10.20 34.04
N ILE A 525 -7.75 9.88 35.34
CA ILE A 525 -7.36 8.54 35.77
C ILE A 525 -8.32 7.43 35.30
N ASP A 526 -9.62 7.70 35.24
CA ASP A 526 -10.61 6.71 34.81
C ASP A 526 -10.47 6.37 33.32
N ARG A 527 -10.14 7.37 32.50
CA ARG A 527 -9.93 7.20 31.05
C ARG A 527 -8.59 6.52 30.76
N ALA A 528 -7.54 6.94 31.46
CA ALA A 528 -6.22 6.30 31.39
C ALA A 528 -6.32 4.82 31.82
N THR A 529 -7.03 4.54 32.92
CA THR A 529 -7.26 3.17 33.39
C THR A 529 -7.99 2.34 32.35
N ARG A 530 -9.06 2.87 31.73
CA ARG A 530 -9.81 2.13 30.72
C ARG A 530 -8.94 1.80 29.51
N TYR A 531 -8.25 2.78 28.95
CA TYR A 531 -7.39 2.62 27.77
C TYR A 531 -6.25 1.63 28.04
N ALA A 532 -5.42 1.90 29.05
CA ALA A 532 -4.25 1.08 29.34
C ALA A 532 -4.62 -0.36 29.74
N CYS A 533 -5.75 -0.55 30.46
CA CYS A 533 -6.22 -1.90 30.81
C CYS A 533 -6.76 -2.68 29.61
N GLU A 534 -7.43 -2.02 28.64
CA GLU A 534 -7.86 -2.66 27.40
C GLU A 534 -6.66 -3.18 26.61
N ASP A 535 -5.60 -2.37 26.48
CA ASP A 535 -4.40 -2.75 25.74
C ASP A 535 -3.70 -3.97 26.36
N ALA A 536 -3.54 -3.98 27.69
CA ALA A 536 -3.00 -5.14 28.40
C ALA A 536 -3.90 -6.40 28.31
N ASP A 537 -5.23 -6.26 28.46
CA ASP A 537 -6.15 -7.40 28.35
C ASP A 537 -6.17 -7.98 26.93
N PHE A 538 -6.30 -7.13 25.90
CA PHE A 538 -6.32 -7.56 24.51
C PHE A 538 -5.01 -8.27 24.16
N THR A 539 -3.88 -7.72 24.59
CA THR A 539 -2.56 -8.35 24.43
C THR A 539 -2.51 -9.73 25.09
N PHE A 540 -3.01 -9.89 26.33
CA PHE A 540 -3.01 -11.19 27.00
C PHE A 540 -3.93 -12.22 26.31
N ARG A 541 -5.10 -11.80 25.84
CA ARG A 541 -6.03 -12.65 25.08
C ARG A 541 -5.42 -13.09 23.75
N LEU A 542 -4.77 -12.18 23.03
CA LEU A 542 -4.06 -12.49 21.79
C LEU A 542 -2.92 -13.47 22.05
N TYR A 543 -2.14 -13.30 23.12
CA TYR A 543 -1.11 -14.27 23.49
C TYR A 543 -1.66 -15.67 23.70
N ARG A 544 -2.76 -15.82 24.44
CA ARG A 544 -3.38 -17.13 24.65
C ARG A 544 -3.80 -17.78 23.34
N ARG A 545 -4.31 -16.99 22.39
CA ARG A 545 -4.70 -17.47 21.06
C ARG A 545 -3.49 -17.82 20.20
N PHE A 546 -2.56 -16.88 20.04
CA PHE A 546 -1.40 -17.04 19.15
C PHE A 546 -0.40 -18.07 19.62
N LYS A 547 -0.22 -18.25 20.93
CA LYS A 547 0.60 -19.36 21.45
C LYS A 547 0.09 -20.71 20.92
N LYS A 548 -1.22 -20.90 20.87
CA LYS A 548 -1.83 -22.11 20.32
C LYS A 548 -1.68 -22.16 18.80
N ASP A 549 -2.00 -21.07 18.09
CA ASP A 549 -1.94 -21.03 16.63
C ASP A 549 -0.52 -21.26 16.09
N LEU A 550 0.51 -20.71 16.76
CA LEU A 550 1.92 -20.93 16.41
C LEU A 550 2.31 -22.41 16.53
N ALA A 551 1.86 -23.09 17.59
CA ALA A 551 2.10 -24.51 17.78
C ALA A 551 1.38 -25.37 16.73
N GLU A 552 0.09 -25.10 16.47
CA GLU A 552 -0.70 -25.83 15.47
C GLU A 552 -0.15 -25.70 14.05
N GLN A 553 0.50 -24.58 13.73
CA GLN A 553 1.12 -24.35 12.42
C GLN A 553 2.61 -24.71 12.34
N GLY A 554 3.23 -25.16 13.44
CA GLY A 554 4.66 -25.51 13.49
C GLY A 554 5.60 -24.30 13.37
N LEU A 555 5.16 -23.12 13.81
CA LEU A 555 5.89 -21.85 13.69
C LEU A 555 6.58 -21.43 15.00
N GLU A 556 6.55 -22.28 16.04
CA GLU A 556 7.17 -21.99 17.34
C GLU A 556 8.69 -21.84 17.26
N GLU A 557 9.36 -22.66 16.45
CA GLU A 557 10.83 -22.64 16.34
C GLU A 557 11.31 -21.28 15.82
N ILE A 558 10.73 -20.79 14.71
CA ILE A 558 11.10 -19.49 14.16
C ILE A 558 10.68 -18.34 15.09
N PHE A 559 9.52 -18.44 15.74
CA PHE A 559 9.06 -17.42 16.66
C PHE A 559 9.98 -17.30 17.89
N TYR A 560 10.20 -18.40 18.62
CA TYR A 560 10.92 -18.41 19.89
C TYR A 560 12.44 -18.42 19.75
N ARG A 561 13.00 -19.04 18.72
CA ARG A 561 14.46 -19.12 18.56
C ARG A 561 15.04 -18.03 17.68
N MET A 562 14.23 -17.35 16.87
CA MET A 562 14.71 -16.33 15.96
C MET A 562 14.12 -14.96 16.26
N GLU A 563 12.80 -14.80 16.20
CA GLU A 563 12.21 -13.45 16.28
C GLU A 563 12.21 -12.86 17.69
N MET A 564 11.88 -13.65 18.73
CA MET A 564 11.83 -13.14 20.11
C MET A 564 13.22 -12.75 20.66
N PRO A 565 14.29 -13.55 20.50
CA PRO A 565 15.62 -13.16 20.96
C PRO A 565 16.20 -11.96 20.21
N LEU A 566 15.70 -11.70 18.99
CA LEU A 566 16.13 -10.57 18.19
C LEU A 566 15.56 -9.22 18.70
N VAL A 567 14.41 -9.23 19.37
CA VAL A 567 13.77 -8.02 19.93
C VAL A 567 14.74 -7.19 20.81
N PRO A 568 15.36 -7.75 21.87
CA PRO A 568 16.27 -6.99 22.72
C PRO A 568 17.55 -6.56 21.98
N ILE A 569 18.07 -7.37 21.06
CA ILE A 569 19.25 -7.00 20.24
C ILE A 569 18.93 -5.78 19.39
N LEU A 570 17.77 -5.76 18.74
CA LEU A 570 17.33 -4.60 17.96
C LEU A 570 17.11 -3.38 18.86
N ALA A 571 16.48 -3.52 20.03
CA ALA A 571 16.38 -2.41 20.99
C ALA A 571 17.77 -1.83 21.31
N GLU A 572 18.74 -2.66 21.66
CA GLU A 572 20.10 -2.20 21.98
C GLU A 572 20.79 -1.52 20.78
N MET A 573 20.65 -2.07 19.57
CA MET A 573 21.16 -1.43 18.35
C MET A 573 20.55 -0.04 18.11
N GLU A 574 19.24 0.11 18.31
CA GLU A 574 18.54 1.38 18.16
C GLU A 574 19.01 2.40 19.20
N ARG A 575 19.16 1.98 20.47
CA ARG A 575 19.67 2.84 21.55
C ARG A 575 21.11 3.26 21.32
N ARG A 576 21.95 2.36 20.81
CA ARG A 576 23.32 2.69 20.42
C ARG A 576 23.29 3.70 19.27
N GLY A 577 22.57 3.45 18.18
CA GLY A 577 22.61 4.30 16.99
C GLY A 577 24.01 4.33 16.34
N ILE A 578 24.27 5.29 15.45
CA ILE A 578 25.56 5.47 14.76
C ILE A 578 25.99 6.93 14.77
N VAL A 579 27.29 7.21 14.91
CA VAL A 579 27.81 8.59 14.87
C VAL A 579 27.70 9.14 13.44
N VAL A 580 27.17 10.36 13.33
CA VAL A 580 27.06 11.08 12.07
C VAL A 580 27.68 12.46 12.21
N ASN A 581 28.62 12.78 11.32
CA ASN A 581 29.27 14.07 11.26
C ASN A 581 28.35 15.12 10.60
N SER A 582 27.56 15.80 11.43
CA SER A 582 26.64 16.86 10.97
C SER A 582 27.34 17.98 10.23
N ARG A 583 28.56 18.37 10.64
CA ARG A 583 29.33 19.43 9.96
C ARG A 583 29.70 19.07 8.52
N GLN A 584 30.13 17.82 8.31
CA GLN A 584 30.42 17.31 6.97
C GLN A 584 29.16 17.27 6.10
N LEU A 585 28.02 16.82 6.66
CA LEU A 585 26.74 16.84 5.95
C LEU A 585 26.30 18.27 5.61
N ARG A 586 26.37 19.23 6.55
CA ARG A 586 26.01 20.63 6.29
C ARG A 586 26.88 21.26 5.19
N SER A 587 28.18 20.97 5.19
CA SER A 587 29.09 21.41 4.11
C SER A 587 28.66 20.84 2.76
N TYR A 588 28.38 19.54 2.70
CA TYR A 588 27.94 18.89 1.46
C TYR A 588 26.55 19.38 1.02
N GLY A 589 25.65 19.68 1.95
CA GLY A 589 24.34 20.28 1.65
C GLY A 589 24.46 21.63 0.96
N GLN A 590 25.45 22.45 1.31
CA GLN A 590 25.74 23.73 0.63
C GLN A 590 26.28 23.52 -0.80
N GLU A 591 27.08 22.48 -1.01
CA GLU A 591 27.55 22.11 -2.36
C GLU A 591 26.39 21.65 -3.25
N LEU A 592 25.51 20.78 -2.73
CA LEU A 592 24.31 20.33 -3.43
C LEU A 592 23.38 21.50 -3.78
N GLU A 593 23.21 22.45 -2.87
CA GLU A 593 22.39 23.64 -3.11
C GLU A 593 22.96 24.52 -4.22
N LYS A 594 24.29 24.66 -4.28
CA LYS A 594 24.97 25.35 -5.36
C LYS A 594 24.80 24.64 -6.71
N GLU A 595 24.91 23.31 -6.74
CA GLU A 595 24.72 22.52 -7.97
C GLU A 595 23.26 22.56 -8.44
N LEU A 596 22.29 22.46 -7.53
CA LEU A 596 20.86 22.63 -7.83
C LEU A 596 20.59 23.99 -8.49
N GLY A 597 21.13 25.08 -7.94
CA GLY A 597 21.00 26.42 -8.54
C GLY A 597 21.76 26.59 -9.86
N GLN A 598 22.74 25.75 -10.18
CA GLN A 598 23.36 25.71 -11.51
C GLN A 598 22.48 24.98 -12.52
N ILE A 599 21.91 23.84 -12.13
CA ILE A 599 21.01 23.04 -12.97
C ILE A 599 19.74 23.83 -13.31
N GLU A 600 19.16 24.55 -12.35
CA GLU A 600 18.00 25.41 -12.59
C GLU A 600 18.31 26.49 -13.64
N ARG A 601 19.45 27.19 -13.49
CA ARG A 601 19.88 28.21 -14.47
C ARG A 601 20.14 27.62 -15.86
N GLN A 602 20.76 26.44 -15.95
CA GLN A 602 20.97 25.75 -17.22
C GLN A 602 19.64 25.35 -17.88
N ALA A 603 18.68 24.86 -17.09
CA ALA A 603 17.36 24.53 -17.59
C ALA A 603 16.61 25.78 -18.08
N TRP A 604 16.69 26.90 -17.35
CA TRP A 604 16.09 28.17 -17.78
C TRP A 604 16.72 28.73 -19.06
N GLU A 605 18.03 28.61 -19.21
CA GLU A 605 18.73 29.04 -20.44
C GLU A 605 18.32 28.20 -21.66
N LEU A 606 18.17 26.88 -21.49
CA LEU A 606 17.73 25.98 -22.56
C LEU A 606 16.26 26.18 -22.97
N VAL A 607 15.40 26.56 -22.01
CA VAL A 607 13.97 26.77 -22.25
C VAL A 607 13.66 28.21 -22.68
N GLY A 608 14.45 29.18 -22.21
CA GLY A 608 14.32 30.60 -22.55
C GLY A 608 13.52 31.42 -21.53
N HIS A 609 13.03 30.81 -20.44
CA HIS A 609 12.42 31.51 -19.30
C HIS A 609 12.54 30.69 -18.02
N GLU A 610 12.27 31.35 -16.89
CA GLU A 610 12.27 30.70 -15.57
C GLU A 610 11.03 29.83 -15.36
N PHE A 611 11.22 28.69 -14.71
CA PHE A 611 10.15 27.79 -14.24
C PHE A 611 10.65 26.95 -13.06
N ASN A 612 9.72 26.42 -12.28
CA ASN A 612 9.98 25.60 -11.11
C ASN A 612 10.16 24.13 -11.51
N LEU A 613 11.39 23.63 -11.37
CA LEU A 613 11.76 22.24 -11.70
C LEU A 613 11.14 21.20 -10.75
N ALA A 614 10.64 21.62 -9.57
CA ALA A 614 9.89 20.75 -8.66
C ALA A 614 8.38 20.65 -9.01
N SER A 615 7.86 21.56 -9.84
CA SER A 615 6.44 21.60 -10.20
C SER A 615 6.13 20.68 -11.38
N THR A 616 5.50 19.53 -11.11
CA THR A 616 5.08 18.56 -12.14
C THR A 616 4.27 19.22 -13.26
N LYS A 617 3.42 20.20 -12.92
CA LYS A 617 2.59 20.92 -13.90
C LYS A 617 3.42 21.79 -14.84
N GLN A 618 4.40 22.53 -14.31
CA GLN A 618 5.27 23.36 -15.14
C GLN A 618 6.20 22.50 -15.99
N LEU A 619 6.71 21.39 -15.44
CA LEU A 619 7.48 20.41 -16.22
C LEU A 619 6.68 19.85 -17.40
N GLN A 620 5.39 19.55 -17.21
CA GLN A 620 4.56 19.05 -18.31
C GLN A 620 4.41 20.09 -19.43
N GLU A 621 4.18 21.35 -19.08
CA GLU A 621 4.05 22.43 -20.07
C GLU A 621 5.35 22.61 -20.85
N VAL A 622 6.48 22.73 -20.15
CA VAL A 622 7.80 22.88 -20.76
C VAL A 622 8.13 21.69 -21.66
N LEU A 623 8.01 20.45 -21.17
CA LEU A 623 8.43 19.26 -21.92
C LEU A 623 7.53 18.95 -23.11
N PHE A 624 6.20 19.05 -22.96
CA PHE A 624 5.26 18.54 -23.95
C PHE A 624 4.60 19.63 -24.79
N THR A 625 4.42 20.85 -24.26
CA THR A 625 3.81 21.97 -24.99
C THR A 625 4.88 22.80 -25.69
N GLU A 626 5.90 23.25 -24.97
CA GLU A 626 6.92 24.18 -25.48
C GLU A 626 8.01 23.44 -26.27
N ARG A 627 8.62 22.42 -25.64
CA ARG A 627 9.68 21.59 -26.24
C ARG A 627 9.12 20.55 -27.21
N LYS A 628 7.82 20.28 -27.18
CA LYS A 628 7.09 19.35 -28.07
C LYS A 628 7.65 17.92 -28.07
N LEU A 629 8.13 17.44 -26.92
CA LEU A 629 8.60 16.08 -26.78
C LEU A 629 7.43 15.08 -26.84
N PRO A 630 7.65 13.85 -27.34
CA PRO A 630 6.59 12.87 -27.48
C PRO A 630 6.09 12.41 -26.10
N PRO A 631 4.78 12.55 -25.79
CA PRO A 631 4.26 12.08 -24.52
C PRO A 631 4.20 10.54 -24.50
N GLN A 632 4.85 9.92 -23.50
CA GLN A 632 4.89 8.46 -23.38
C GLN A 632 3.72 7.89 -22.57
N LYS A 633 3.43 8.51 -21.41
CA LYS A 633 2.44 8.00 -20.45
C LYS A 633 1.54 9.12 -19.97
N LYS A 634 0.23 8.90 -19.98
CA LYS A 634 -0.78 9.85 -19.50
C LYS A 634 -1.27 9.43 -18.11
N THR A 635 -1.44 10.41 -17.24
CA THR A 635 -1.99 10.29 -15.89
C THR A 635 -3.28 11.10 -15.79
N LYS A 636 -4.00 10.95 -14.67
CA LYS A 636 -5.23 11.72 -14.41
C LYS A 636 -5.00 13.25 -14.39
N THR A 637 -3.79 13.70 -14.08
CA THR A 637 -3.42 15.12 -13.95
C THR A 637 -2.64 15.67 -15.15
N GLY A 638 -2.54 14.90 -16.25
CA GLY A 638 -1.82 15.28 -17.47
C GLY A 638 -0.74 14.26 -17.84
N TYR A 639 0.34 14.67 -18.49
CA TYR A 639 1.40 13.74 -18.89
C TYR A 639 2.31 13.38 -17.71
N SER A 640 2.70 12.10 -17.61
CA SER A 640 3.65 11.68 -16.57
C SER A 640 5.01 12.33 -16.82
N THR A 641 5.63 12.83 -15.77
CA THR A 641 7.03 13.25 -15.76
C THR A 641 7.83 12.36 -14.81
N ASP A 642 7.43 11.11 -14.61
CA ASP A 642 8.13 10.17 -13.73
C ASP A 642 9.51 9.82 -14.29
N THR A 643 10.39 9.28 -13.44
CA THR A 643 11.78 8.93 -13.80
C THR A 643 11.87 8.12 -15.09
N SER A 644 11.03 7.11 -15.27
CA SER A 644 11.07 6.26 -16.48
C SER A 644 10.73 7.05 -17.75
N VAL A 645 9.77 7.98 -17.68
CA VAL A 645 9.41 8.82 -18.83
C VAL A 645 10.55 9.78 -19.14
N LEU A 646 11.13 10.41 -18.12
CA LEU A 646 12.27 11.32 -18.32
C LEU A 646 13.51 10.60 -18.87
N GLU A 647 13.76 9.35 -18.47
CA GLU A 647 14.86 8.53 -19.01
C GLU A 647 14.68 8.21 -20.50
N GLU A 648 13.45 7.95 -20.94
CA GLU A 648 13.14 7.75 -22.37
C GLU A 648 13.24 9.05 -23.18
N LEU A 649 13.00 10.20 -22.56
CA LEU A 649 13.08 11.51 -23.20
C LEU A 649 14.48 12.12 -23.21
N ALA A 650 15.35 11.75 -22.27
CA ALA A 650 16.70 12.28 -22.14
C ALA A 650 17.58 12.15 -23.42
N PRO A 651 17.46 11.09 -24.24
CA PRO A 651 18.18 11.02 -25.51
C PRO A 651 17.70 12.02 -26.57
N LEU A 652 16.47 12.52 -26.45
CA LEU A 652 15.86 13.44 -27.41
C LEU A 652 16.12 14.91 -27.06
N ASP A 653 16.38 15.19 -25.78
CA ASP A 653 16.42 16.54 -25.24
C ASP A 653 17.28 16.62 -23.96
N PRO A 654 18.15 17.63 -23.81
CA PRO A 654 18.95 17.80 -22.60
C PRO A 654 18.15 18.17 -21.35
N VAL A 655 16.98 18.79 -21.46
CA VAL A 655 16.17 19.26 -20.31
C VAL A 655 15.70 18.11 -19.41
N PRO A 656 15.13 17.00 -19.92
CA PRO A 656 14.84 15.81 -19.12
C PRO A 656 16.02 15.29 -18.28
N GLN A 657 17.24 15.30 -18.82
CA GLN A 657 18.43 14.85 -18.10
C GLN A 657 18.76 15.78 -16.93
N LEU A 658 18.64 17.09 -17.13
CA LEU A 658 18.79 18.08 -16.06
C LEU A 658 17.73 17.91 -14.97
N ILE A 659 16.47 17.64 -15.34
CA ILE A 659 15.39 17.38 -14.38
C ILE A 659 15.68 16.10 -13.56
N LEU A 660 16.15 15.03 -14.20
CA LEU A 660 16.54 13.80 -13.53
C LEU A 660 17.65 14.05 -12.50
N ARG A 661 18.70 14.80 -12.88
CA ARG A 661 19.79 15.18 -11.97
C ARG A 661 19.29 16.07 -10.84
N GLN A 662 18.44 17.07 -11.13
CA GLN A 662 17.85 17.96 -10.12
C GLN A 662 17.07 17.15 -9.07
N ARG A 663 16.21 16.22 -9.49
CA ARG A 663 15.42 15.38 -8.58
C ARG A 663 16.29 14.47 -7.72
N LEU A 664 17.35 13.91 -8.30
CA LEU A 664 18.33 13.11 -7.56
C LEU A 664 18.97 13.94 -6.45
N LEU A 665 19.56 15.10 -6.78
CA LEU A 665 20.26 15.95 -5.81
C LEU A 665 19.33 16.55 -4.76
N ALA A 666 18.14 17.00 -5.16
CA ALA A 666 17.14 17.52 -4.23
C ALA A 666 16.70 16.44 -3.25
N LYS A 667 16.52 15.20 -3.73
CA LYS A 667 16.23 14.07 -2.85
C LYS A 667 17.38 13.76 -1.91
N LEU A 668 18.62 13.74 -2.40
CA LEU A 668 19.82 13.50 -1.58
C LEU A 668 19.93 14.53 -0.45
N LYS A 669 19.76 15.82 -0.80
CA LYS A 669 19.80 16.93 0.15
C LYS A 669 18.69 16.81 1.20
N ASN A 670 17.43 16.78 0.76
CA ASN A 670 16.29 16.86 1.67
C ASN A 670 16.09 15.58 2.50
N THR A 671 16.23 14.41 1.87
CA THR A 671 15.91 13.11 2.50
C THR A 671 17.04 12.61 3.38
N TYR A 672 18.29 12.83 2.98
CA TYR A 672 19.45 12.28 3.69
C TYR A 672 20.24 13.40 4.36
N VAL A 673 20.82 14.34 3.61
CA VAL A 673 21.80 15.28 4.16
C VAL A 673 21.23 16.17 5.27
N ASP A 674 20.16 16.91 4.98
CA ASP A 674 19.58 17.84 5.95
C ASP A 674 18.93 17.09 7.12
N THR A 675 18.16 16.03 6.81
CA THR A 675 17.48 15.22 7.82
C THR A 675 18.48 14.54 8.78
N LEU A 676 19.55 13.91 8.26
CA LEU A 676 20.56 13.24 9.10
C LEU A 676 21.38 14.24 9.90
N ALA A 677 21.72 15.40 9.34
CA ALA A 677 22.41 16.46 10.07
C ALA A 677 21.57 16.95 11.26
N GLU A 678 20.28 17.23 11.04
CA GLU A 678 19.36 17.64 12.11
C GLU A 678 19.20 16.56 13.19
N LEU A 679 19.10 15.28 12.80
CA LEU A 679 18.99 14.19 13.77
C LEU A 679 20.28 14.03 14.60
N ALA A 680 21.44 14.13 13.97
CA ALA A 680 22.72 14.09 14.66
C ALA A 680 22.87 15.26 15.63
N GLU A 681 22.46 16.47 15.24
CA GLU A 681 22.52 17.69 16.08
C GLU A 681 21.62 17.61 17.32
N ARG A 682 20.57 16.78 17.32
CA ARG A 682 19.71 16.56 18.51
C ARG A 682 20.36 15.70 19.58
N SER A 683 21.36 14.90 19.21
CA SER A 683 22.05 13.99 20.12
C SER A 683 23.36 14.62 20.61
N PRO A 684 23.60 14.70 21.94
CA PRO A 684 24.88 15.19 22.48
C PRO A 684 26.11 14.43 21.94
N GLU A 685 25.93 13.15 21.62
CA GLU A 685 26.97 12.26 21.09
C GLU A 685 27.01 12.25 19.55
N SER A 686 26.21 13.10 18.89
CA SER A 686 26.04 13.12 17.43
C SER A 686 25.60 11.77 16.85
N ARG A 687 24.84 10.97 17.63
CA ARG A 687 24.34 9.66 17.20
C ARG A 687 22.94 9.77 16.60
N VAL A 688 22.76 9.09 15.47
CA VAL A 688 21.47 8.93 14.80
C VAL A 688 20.92 7.55 15.15
N HIS A 689 19.67 7.54 15.59
CA HIS A 689 18.95 6.34 16.03
C HIS A 689 17.88 6.01 14.99
N THR A 690 18.01 4.88 14.30
CA THR A 690 16.96 4.35 13.42
C THR A 690 16.03 3.45 14.23
N THR A 691 14.82 3.20 13.74
CA THR A 691 13.93 2.16 14.27
C THR A 691 13.82 1.01 13.27
N TYR A 692 14.22 -0.18 13.68
CA TYR A 692 14.01 -1.42 12.94
C TYR A 692 12.56 -1.91 13.04
N ILE A 693 12.07 -2.61 12.02
CA ILE A 693 10.73 -3.19 12.00
C ILE A 693 10.87 -4.65 11.56
N GLN A 694 10.57 -5.58 12.47
CA GLN A 694 10.55 -7.01 12.16
C GLN A 694 9.36 -7.39 11.29
N THR A 695 8.21 -6.73 11.49
CA THR A 695 6.94 -7.01 10.80
C THR A 695 6.77 -6.22 9.49
N GLY A 696 7.89 -5.75 8.90
CA GLY A 696 7.88 -4.84 7.75
C GLY A 696 7.69 -5.56 6.42
N ALA A 697 8.60 -6.48 6.09
CA ALA A 697 8.58 -7.22 4.83
C ALA A 697 8.00 -8.62 5.02
N ALA A 698 7.10 -9.05 4.14
CA ALA A 698 6.52 -10.40 4.19
C ALA A 698 7.56 -11.53 4.00
N THR A 699 8.74 -11.22 3.46
CA THR A 699 9.85 -12.17 3.32
C THR A 699 10.60 -12.41 4.62
N GLY A 700 10.41 -11.60 5.66
CA GLY A 700 11.15 -11.73 6.91
C GLY A 700 12.32 -10.75 7.08
N ARG A 701 12.65 -9.95 6.05
CA ARG A 701 13.68 -8.91 6.14
C ARG A 701 13.28 -7.85 7.16
N LEU A 702 14.29 -7.37 7.91
CA LEU A 702 14.13 -6.16 8.70
C LEU A 702 13.90 -4.98 7.75
N ALA A 703 13.05 -4.05 8.14
CA ALA A 703 12.98 -2.71 7.54
C ALA A 703 13.49 -1.68 8.56
N SER A 704 13.82 -0.46 8.11
CA SER A 704 14.18 0.64 9.01
C SER A 704 13.40 1.92 8.69
N LYS A 705 13.15 2.73 9.73
CA LYS A 705 12.46 4.02 9.63
C LYS A 705 13.06 5.04 10.60
N ASP A 706 12.75 6.31 10.36
CA ASP A 706 13.04 7.44 11.26
C ASP A 706 14.50 7.53 11.74
N PRO A 707 15.52 7.51 10.84
CA PRO A 707 15.45 7.52 9.38
C PRO A 707 15.62 6.11 8.78
N ASN A 708 15.22 5.92 7.52
CA ASN A 708 15.44 4.67 6.81
C ASN A 708 16.90 4.56 6.35
N LEU A 709 17.74 3.94 7.18
CA LEU A 709 19.16 3.71 6.90
C LEU A 709 19.41 2.59 5.88
N GLN A 710 18.41 1.78 5.52
CA GLN A 710 18.58 0.75 4.49
C GLN A 710 18.65 1.33 3.09
N ASN A 711 18.04 2.50 2.86
CA ASN A 711 17.96 3.10 1.54
C ASN A 711 19.09 4.10 1.25
N ILE A 712 20.15 4.14 2.05
CA ILE A 712 21.26 5.07 1.79
C ILE A 712 21.96 4.66 0.48
N PRO A 713 22.10 5.56 -0.51
CA PRO A 713 22.70 5.23 -1.80
C PRO A 713 24.13 4.68 -1.64
N ILE A 714 24.44 3.61 -2.37
CA ILE A 714 25.68 2.82 -2.18
C ILE A 714 26.72 3.07 -3.28
N ARG A 715 26.29 3.13 -4.55
CA ARG A 715 27.20 2.95 -5.70
C ARG A 715 27.69 4.24 -6.39
N ASP A 716 27.02 5.35 -6.13
CA ASP A 716 27.33 6.61 -6.80
C ASP A 716 28.17 7.50 -5.87
N GLU A 717 29.01 8.36 -6.44
CA GLU A 717 29.91 9.25 -5.70
C GLU A 717 29.20 10.05 -4.61
N GLU A 718 28.00 10.57 -4.91
CA GLU A 718 27.14 11.28 -3.95
C GLU A 718 26.73 10.41 -2.76
N GLY A 719 26.40 9.13 -3.01
CA GLY A 719 26.04 8.16 -1.98
C GLY A 719 27.22 7.86 -1.07
N ARG A 720 28.41 7.69 -1.66
CA ARG A 720 29.65 7.51 -0.92
C ARG A 720 29.94 8.70 0.00
N ARG A 721 29.76 9.93 -0.49
CA ARG A 721 29.93 11.16 0.33
C ARG A 721 28.98 11.20 1.53
N ILE A 722 27.74 10.77 1.38
CA ILE A 722 26.79 10.63 2.49
C ILE A 722 27.28 9.57 3.48
N ARG A 723 27.70 8.38 3.00
CA ARG A 723 28.22 7.30 3.85
C ARG A 723 29.51 7.69 4.58
N SER A 724 30.36 8.54 3.99
CA SER A 724 31.57 9.04 4.65
C SER A 724 31.27 9.94 5.86
N ALA A 725 30.05 10.46 5.99
CA ALA A 725 29.65 11.19 7.19
C ALA A 725 29.27 10.27 8.36
N PHE A 726 29.06 8.97 8.11
CA PHE A 726 28.86 7.97 9.16
C PHE A 726 30.23 7.49 9.62
N THR A 727 30.57 7.78 10.88
CA THR A 727 31.91 7.53 11.42
C THR A 727 31.87 6.64 12.65
N ALA A 728 33.00 6.05 13.01
CA ALA A 728 33.18 5.49 14.33
C ALA A 728 33.22 6.60 15.39
N ALA A 729 32.85 6.27 16.62
CA ALA A 729 33.15 7.11 17.78
C ALA A 729 34.67 7.26 17.99
N SER A 730 35.06 8.31 18.71
CA SER A 730 36.47 8.61 19.00
C SER A 730 37.18 7.40 19.65
N GLY A 731 38.35 7.02 19.12
CA GLY A 731 39.14 5.88 19.59
C GLY A 731 38.64 4.50 19.15
N LYS A 732 37.68 4.44 18.22
CA LYS A 732 37.11 3.21 17.68
C LYS A 732 37.20 3.17 16.15
N MET A 733 36.99 1.98 15.59
CA MET A 733 36.84 1.74 14.16
C MET A 733 35.49 1.10 13.87
N LEU A 734 34.95 1.36 12.68
CA LEU A 734 33.84 0.61 12.15
C LEU A 734 34.35 -0.71 11.56
N ILE A 735 33.52 -1.75 11.67
CA ILE A 735 33.73 -3.05 11.00
C ILE A 735 32.47 -3.33 10.18
N SER A 736 32.62 -3.50 8.87
CA SER A 736 31.55 -3.93 7.98
C SER A 736 31.72 -5.42 7.67
N ALA A 737 30.63 -6.17 7.80
CA ALA A 737 30.56 -7.59 7.50
C ALA A 737 29.40 -7.88 6.56
N ASP A 738 29.70 -8.18 5.29
CA ASP A 738 28.70 -8.39 4.24
C ASP A 738 28.72 -9.81 3.69
N TYR A 739 27.55 -10.43 3.58
CA TYR A 739 27.45 -11.74 2.94
C TYR A 739 27.63 -11.64 1.43
N SER A 740 28.61 -12.35 0.92
CA SER A 740 28.89 -12.39 -0.51
C SER A 740 27.82 -13.20 -1.26
N GLN A 741 26.86 -12.51 -1.91
CA GLN A 741 25.88 -13.11 -2.83
C GLN A 741 24.99 -14.18 -2.16
N ILE A 742 24.53 -13.92 -0.93
CA ILE A 742 23.78 -14.89 -0.12
C ILE A 742 22.54 -15.47 -0.84
N GLU A 743 21.79 -14.64 -1.58
CA GLU A 743 20.61 -15.10 -2.32
C GLU A 743 20.95 -16.16 -3.38
N LEU A 744 22.09 -16.00 -4.07
CA LEU A 744 22.56 -16.99 -5.05
C LEU A 744 23.05 -18.27 -4.38
N MET A 745 23.68 -18.18 -3.21
CA MET A 745 24.09 -19.35 -2.43
C MET A 745 22.87 -20.13 -1.92
N VAL A 746 21.86 -19.41 -1.42
CA VAL A 746 20.57 -20.01 -1.02
C VAL A 746 19.91 -20.66 -2.23
N MET A 747 19.88 -20.00 -3.40
CA MET A 747 19.34 -20.64 -4.59
C MET A 747 20.11 -21.92 -4.96
N ALA A 748 21.44 -21.89 -4.95
CA ALA A 748 22.26 -23.08 -5.23
C ALA A 748 21.92 -24.23 -4.29
N HIS A 749 21.71 -23.93 -3.00
CA HIS A 749 21.28 -24.91 -2.03
C HIS A 749 19.84 -25.41 -2.27
N LEU A 750 18.87 -24.53 -2.52
CA LEU A 750 17.47 -24.95 -2.70
C LEU A 750 17.26 -25.71 -4.02
N SER A 751 17.99 -25.33 -5.07
CA SER A 751 17.91 -25.97 -6.38
C SER A 751 18.76 -27.23 -6.53
N GLN A 752 19.79 -27.39 -5.68
CA GLN A 752 20.81 -28.43 -5.80
C GLN A 752 21.44 -28.49 -7.21
N ASP A 753 21.49 -27.36 -7.91
CA ASP A 753 22.04 -27.29 -9.25
C ASP A 753 23.56 -27.53 -9.23
N GLU A 754 24.03 -28.56 -9.94
CA GLU A 754 25.42 -29.00 -9.89
C GLU A 754 26.39 -27.93 -10.40
N ASN A 755 26.05 -27.23 -11.48
CA ASN A 755 26.90 -26.21 -12.08
C ASN A 755 27.02 -24.97 -11.18
N LEU A 756 25.90 -24.55 -10.57
CA LEU A 756 25.90 -23.44 -9.64
C LEU A 756 26.65 -23.78 -8.33
N LEU A 757 26.46 -24.99 -7.79
CA LEU A 757 27.20 -25.46 -6.62
C LEU A 757 28.71 -25.58 -6.90
N ALA A 758 29.10 -26.08 -8.07
CA ALA A 758 30.50 -26.16 -8.50
C ALA A 758 31.15 -24.76 -8.55
N ALA A 759 30.45 -23.77 -9.11
CA ALA A 759 30.93 -22.38 -9.15
C ALA A 759 31.28 -21.81 -7.77
N PHE A 760 30.43 -22.05 -6.78
CA PHE A 760 30.70 -21.62 -5.41
C PHE A 760 31.83 -22.40 -4.73
N ARG A 761 31.92 -23.72 -4.94
CA ARG A 761 32.99 -24.57 -4.38
C ARG A 761 34.37 -24.18 -4.92
N GLU A 762 34.45 -23.87 -6.21
CA GLU A 762 35.69 -23.44 -6.86
C GLU A 762 36.05 -21.98 -6.53
N GLY A 763 35.12 -21.22 -5.90
CA GLY A 763 35.33 -19.81 -5.56
C GLY A 763 35.33 -18.87 -6.77
N VAL A 764 34.67 -19.27 -7.85
CA VAL A 764 34.63 -18.52 -9.11
C VAL A 764 33.46 -17.52 -9.10
N ASP A 765 33.62 -16.41 -9.80
CA ASP A 765 32.56 -15.42 -9.98
C ASP A 765 31.40 -16.01 -10.81
N VAL A 766 30.29 -16.32 -10.15
CA VAL A 766 29.08 -16.90 -10.75
C VAL A 766 28.57 -16.05 -11.92
N HIS A 767 28.67 -14.72 -11.84
CA HIS A 767 28.24 -13.85 -12.93
C HIS A 767 29.17 -13.96 -14.14
N ARG A 768 30.49 -14.06 -13.93
CA ARG A 768 31.42 -14.28 -15.04
C ARG A 768 31.23 -15.65 -15.68
N ARG A 769 31.05 -16.70 -14.86
CA ARG A 769 30.77 -18.04 -15.36
C ARG A 769 29.46 -18.10 -16.15
N THR A 770 28.40 -17.48 -15.62
CA THR A 770 27.13 -17.34 -16.33
C THR A 770 27.31 -16.58 -17.65
N ALA A 771 28.12 -15.51 -17.68
CA ALA A 771 28.41 -14.77 -18.89
C ALA A 771 29.15 -15.64 -19.93
N ALA A 772 30.14 -16.43 -19.51
CA ALA A 772 30.86 -17.34 -20.38
C ALA A 772 29.91 -18.30 -21.11
N PHE A 773 28.97 -18.90 -20.38
CA PHE A 773 27.95 -19.78 -20.97
C PHE A 773 26.97 -19.04 -21.89
N ILE A 774 26.43 -17.90 -21.44
CA ILE A 774 25.43 -17.14 -22.21
C ILE A 774 25.99 -16.58 -23.51
N PHE A 775 27.24 -16.13 -23.49
CA PHE A 775 27.89 -15.53 -24.66
C PHE A 775 28.74 -16.53 -25.46
N GLY A 776 28.91 -17.76 -24.99
CA GLY A 776 29.73 -18.79 -25.65
C GLY A 776 31.21 -18.43 -25.74
N ILE A 777 31.75 -17.78 -24.70
CA ILE A 777 33.14 -17.30 -24.61
C ILE A 777 33.85 -17.93 -23.41
N ASP A 778 35.18 -17.94 -23.41
CA ASP A 778 35.97 -18.38 -22.26
C ASP A 778 35.80 -17.39 -21.08
N GLU A 779 35.81 -17.88 -19.84
CA GLU A 779 35.66 -17.04 -18.64
C GLU A 779 36.70 -15.92 -18.55
N LYS A 780 37.92 -16.17 -19.06
CA LYS A 780 38.99 -15.16 -19.09
C LYS A 780 38.68 -14.00 -20.05
N ASP A 781 37.86 -14.25 -21.06
CA ASP A 781 37.48 -13.31 -22.12
C ASP A 781 36.17 -12.56 -21.77
N VAL A 782 35.60 -12.82 -20.58
CA VAL A 782 34.41 -12.12 -20.07
C VAL A 782 34.76 -10.69 -19.68
N SER A 783 34.24 -9.75 -20.48
CA SER A 783 34.31 -8.30 -20.23
C SER A 783 33.44 -7.87 -19.04
N PRO A 784 33.69 -6.67 -18.46
CA PRO A 784 32.82 -6.09 -17.43
C PRO A 784 31.36 -5.95 -17.87
N GLU A 785 31.12 -5.60 -19.14
CA GLU A 785 29.76 -5.51 -19.71
C GLU A 785 29.09 -6.88 -19.82
N HIS A 786 29.80 -7.91 -20.28
CA HIS A 786 29.27 -9.29 -20.30
C HIS A 786 28.87 -9.75 -18.89
N ARG A 787 29.73 -9.47 -17.89
CA ARG A 787 29.46 -9.76 -16.49
C ARG A 787 28.25 -9.00 -15.97
N ARG A 788 28.09 -7.72 -16.32
CA ARG A 788 26.94 -6.89 -15.93
C ARG A 788 25.63 -7.47 -16.49
N VAL A 789 25.62 -7.86 -17.77
CA VAL A 789 24.45 -8.50 -18.39
C VAL A 789 24.10 -9.81 -17.68
N ALA A 790 25.09 -10.67 -17.43
CA ALA A 790 24.88 -11.93 -16.71
C ALA A 790 24.44 -11.74 -15.26
N LYS A 791 24.86 -10.65 -14.60
CA LYS A 791 24.34 -10.25 -13.28
C LYS A 791 22.85 -9.92 -13.36
N THR A 792 22.45 -9.09 -14.33
CA THR A 792 21.03 -8.77 -14.56
C THR A 792 20.21 -10.03 -14.84
N ILE A 793 20.76 -10.98 -15.58
CA ILE A 793 20.09 -12.26 -15.89
C ILE A 793 19.99 -13.13 -14.64
N ASN A 794 21.07 -13.33 -13.89
CA ASN A 794 21.04 -14.12 -12.66
C ASN A 794 19.93 -13.62 -11.72
N PHE A 795 19.96 -12.34 -11.33
CA PHE A 795 18.93 -11.81 -10.44
C PHE A 795 17.56 -11.75 -11.13
N GLY A 796 17.49 -11.38 -12.41
CA GLY A 796 16.22 -11.28 -13.12
C GLY A 796 15.50 -12.63 -13.23
N VAL A 797 16.21 -13.67 -13.63
CA VAL A 797 15.64 -15.01 -13.86
C VAL A 797 15.24 -15.67 -12.53
N ILE A 798 16.05 -15.50 -11.46
CA ILE A 798 15.67 -15.90 -10.09
C ILE A 798 14.29 -15.36 -9.71
N TYR A 799 14.01 -14.12 -10.13
CA TYR A 799 12.79 -13.40 -9.80
C TYR A 799 11.66 -13.53 -10.83
N GLY A 800 11.76 -14.51 -11.72
CA GLY A 800 10.73 -14.79 -12.73
C GLY A 800 10.55 -13.65 -13.73
N MET A 801 11.63 -12.95 -14.09
CA MET A 801 11.63 -11.93 -15.13
C MET A 801 11.30 -12.55 -16.49
N SER A 802 10.27 -12.01 -17.16
CA SER A 802 9.97 -12.35 -18.55
C SER A 802 11.04 -11.81 -19.52
N ALA A 803 11.16 -12.47 -20.68
CA ALA A 803 12.03 -12.01 -21.77
C ALA A 803 11.74 -10.56 -22.20
N PHE A 804 10.50 -10.10 -22.09
CA PHE A 804 10.13 -8.73 -22.43
C PHE A 804 10.79 -7.70 -21.51
N ARG A 805 10.75 -7.91 -20.19
CA ARG A 805 11.46 -7.00 -19.26
C ARG A 805 12.96 -7.11 -19.43
N LEU A 806 13.50 -8.32 -19.58
CA LEU A 806 14.94 -8.50 -19.77
C LEU A 806 15.43 -7.78 -21.04
N ALA A 807 14.66 -7.86 -22.13
CA ALA A 807 14.93 -7.15 -23.37
C ALA A 807 14.98 -5.63 -23.18
N ARG A 808 13.99 -5.07 -22.48
CA ARG A 808 13.93 -3.64 -22.17
C ARG A 808 15.09 -3.19 -21.29
N ASP A 809 15.36 -3.93 -20.21
CA ASP A 809 16.39 -3.57 -19.22
C ASP A 809 17.82 -3.65 -19.81
N LEU A 810 18.03 -4.53 -20.80
CA LEU A 810 19.29 -4.67 -21.52
C LEU A 810 19.36 -3.87 -22.83
N GLY A 811 18.25 -3.28 -23.30
CA GLY A 811 18.18 -2.63 -24.60
C GLY A 811 18.42 -3.57 -25.78
N ILE A 812 18.00 -4.83 -25.69
CA ILE A 812 18.19 -5.87 -26.74
C ILE A 812 16.86 -6.36 -27.32
N PRO A 813 16.85 -6.98 -28.52
CA PRO A 813 15.63 -7.58 -29.07
C PRO A 813 15.05 -8.68 -28.17
N ASN A 814 13.72 -8.79 -28.13
CA ASN A 814 13.01 -9.78 -27.31
C ASN A 814 13.45 -11.24 -27.56
N ALA A 815 13.64 -11.62 -28.83
CA ALA A 815 14.13 -12.94 -29.20
C ALA A 815 15.52 -13.26 -28.61
N ARG A 816 16.40 -12.25 -28.52
CA ARG A 816 17.73 -12.41 -27.91
C ARG A 816 17.61 -12.58 -26.40
N ALA A 817 16.76 -11.81 -25.74
CA ALA A 817 16.50 -11.97 -24.31
C ALA A 817 15.90 -13.35 -23.99
N GLN A 818 14.99 -13.84 -24.82
CA GLN A 818 14.43 -15.20 -24.71
C GLN A 818 15.54 -16.26 -24.83
N SER A 819 16.42 -16.15 -25.82
CA SER A 819 17.57 -17.08 -25.97
C SER A 819 18.50 -17.08 -24.75
N PHE A 820 18.71 -15.92 -24.11
CA PHE A 820 19.51 -15.85 -22.89
C PHE A 820 18.86 -16.59 -21.71
N ILE A 821 17.54 -16.50 -21.57
CA ILE A 821 16.79 -17.22 -20.53
C ILE A 821 16.81 -18.73 -20.79
N GLU A 822 16.66 -19.15 -22.04
CA GLU A 822 16.73 -20.56 -22.43
C GLU A 822 18.12 -21.16 -22.18
N THR A 823 19.19 -20.46 -22.59
CA THR A 823 20.57 -20.88 -22.30
C THR A 823 20.83 -20.93 -20.79
N TYR A 824 20.28 -19.98 -20.02
CA TYR A 824 20.40 -19.97 -18.57
C TYR A 824 19.79 -21.23 -17.94
N PHE A 825 18.54 -21.57 -18.27
CA PHE A 825 17.89 -22.77 -17.74
C PHE A 825 18.47 -24.07 -18.31
N GLY A 826 19.02 -24.06 -19.53
CA GLY A 826 19.78 -25.17 -20.07
C GLY A 826 21.10 -25.42 -19.31
N THR A 827 21.74 -24.35 -18.84
CA THR A 827 22.97 -24.42 -18.03
C THR A 827 22.67 -24.79 -16.58
N TYR A 828 21.62 -24.19 -15.99
CA TYR A 828 21.24 -24.35 -14.59
C TYR A 828 19.89 -25.07 -14.46
N SER A 829 19.86 -26.33 -14.90
CA SER A 829 18.63 -27.14 -14.97
C SER A 829 17.98 -27.42 -13.60
N GLY A 830 18.77 -27.45 -12.51
CA GLY A 830 18.27 -27.60 -11.15
C GLY A 830 17.41 -26.41 -10.73
N VAL A 831 17.75 -25.20 -11.21
CA VAL A 831 16.98 -23.98 -10.92
C VAL A 831 15.60 -24.04 -11.56
N ALA A 832 15.50 -24.49 -12.81
CA ALA A 832 14.21 -24.67 -13.49
C ALA A 832 13.31 -25.67 -12.73
N SER A 833 13.90 -26.79 -12.30
CA SER A 833 13.19 -27.83 -11.54
C SER A 833 12.70 -27.32 -10.19
N PHE A 834 13.51 -26.54 -9.48
CA PHE A 834 13.13 -25.89 -8.22
C PHE A 834 11.95 -24.93 -8.38
N ILE A 835 11.97 -24.08 -9.43
CA ILE A 835 10.88 -23.14 -9.71
C ILE A 835 9.56 -23.88 -9.90
N GLN A 836 9.55 -24.90 -10.77
CA GLN A 836 8.35 -25.68 -11.07
C GLN A 836 7.82 -26.40 -9.82
N LYS A 837 8.71 -27.04 -9.07
CA LYS A 837 8.35 -27.75 -7.84
C LYS A 837 7.76 -26.80 -6.79
N THR A 838 8.40 -25.65 -6.58
CA THR A 838 7.95 -24.65 -5.59
C THR A 838 6.57 -24.11 -5.94
N ILE A 839 6.31 -23.81 -7.22
CA ILE A 839 5.00 -23.36 -7.68
C ILE A 839 3.95 -24.45 -7.44
N ALA A 840 4.21 -25.69 -7.87
CA ALA A 840 3.28 -26.80 -7.72
C ALA A 840 2.97 -27.12 -6.24
N GLU A 841 3.98 -27.07 -5.36
CA GLU A 841 3.79 -27.23 -3.92
C GLU A 841 2.95 -26.10 -3.34
N THR A 842 3.23 -24.85 -3.72
CA THR A 842 2.47 -23.67 -3.26
C THR A 842 1.03 -23.69 -3.74
N GLU A 843 0.78 -24.12 -4.98
CA GLU A 843 -0.58 -24.30 -5.52
C GLU A 843 -1.38 -25.35 -4.71
N LYS A 844 -0.70 -26.37 -4.18
CA LYS A 844 -1.31 -27.41 -3.34
C LYS A 844 -1.57 -26.96 -1.90
N THR A 845 -0.65 -26.22 -1.30
CA THR A 845 -0.70 -25.85 0.13
C THR A 845 -1.30 -24.48 0.40
N GLY A 846 -1.33 -23.60 -0.61
CA GLY A 846 -1.70 -22.18 -0.48
C GLY A 846 -0.64 -21.31 0.18
N TYR A 847 0.56 -21.83 0.45
CA TYR A 847 1.67 -21.10 1.07
C TYR A 847 3.04 -21.65 0.64
N THR A 848 4.08 -20.83 0.77
CA THR A 848 5.48 -21.25 0.58
C THR A 848 6.26 -21.10 1.89
N THR A 849 7.39 -21.80 2.02
CA THR A 849 8.20 -21.81 3.25
C THR A 849 9.69 -21.56 3.01
N THR A 850 10.35 -20.87 3.95
CA THR A 850 11.83 -20.77 3.98
C THR A 850 12.46 -22.04 4.52
N LEU A 851 13.79 -22.15 4.39
CA LEU A 851 14.57 -23.28 4.94
C LEU A 851 14.35 -23.46 6.45
N PHE A 852 14.08 -22.39 7.18
CA PHE A 852 13.89 -22.38 8.64
C PHE A 852 12.40 -22.42 9.06
N GLY A 853 11.50 -22.68 8.11
CA GLY A 853 10.08 -22.90 8.40
C GLY A 853 9.21 -21.65 8.43
N ARG A 854 9.73 -20.46 8.08
CA ARG A 854 8.88 -19.26 7.91
C ARG A 854 7.84 -19.54 6.84
N ARG A 855 6.57 -19.33 7.14
CA ARG A 855 5.48 -19.49 6.19
C ARG A 855 5.04 -18.16 5.61
N ARG A 856 4.78 -18.12 4.31
CA ARG A 856 4.07 -17.00 3.64
C ARG A 856 2.89 -17.53 2.85
N ARG A 857 1.69 -17.11 3.23
CA ARG A 857 0.46 -17.46 2.49
C ARG A 857 0.44 -16.72 1.16
N ILE A 858 -0.02 -17.39 0.11
CA ILE A 858 -0.12 -16.81 -1.24
C ILE A 858 -1.54 -17.06 -1.77
N PRO A 859 -2.52 -16.25 -1.37
CA PRO A 859 -3.93 -16.50 -1.68
C PRO A 859 -4.27 -16.46 -3.17
N ALA A 860 -3.47 -15.77 -3.99
CA ALA A 860 -3.70 -15.62 -5.42
C ALA A 860 -2.95 -16.66 -6.29
N ILE A 861 -2.34 -17.69 -5.66
CA ILE A 861 -1.57 -18.71 -6.38
C ILE A 861 -2.43 -19.54 -7.35
N ASP A 862 -3.72 -19.67 -7.05
CA ASP A 862 -4.72 -20.37 -7.86
C ASP A 862 -5.69 -19.41 -8.57
N SER A 863 -5.37 -18.11 -8.63
CA SER A 863 -6.24 -17.11 -9.25
C SER A 863 -6.52 -17.46 -10.72
N ARG A 864 -7.79 -17.33 -11.12
CA ARG A 864 -8.20 -17.44 -12.53
C ARG A 864 -7.64 -16.29 -13.38
N ASN A 865 -7.31 -15.17 -12.75
CA ASN A 865 -6.64 -14.06 -13.42
C ASN A 865 -5.16 -14.41 -13.63
N LYS A 866 -4.77 -14.60 -14.89
CA LYS A 866 -3.39 -14.96 -15.31
C LYS A 866 -2.35 -14.00 -14.74
N ASN A 867 -2.63 -12.69 -14.68
CA ASN A 867 -1.68 -11.70 -14.18
C ASN A 867 -1.49 -11.79 -12.67
N GLU A 868 -2.59 -11.97 -11.92
CA GLU A 868 -2.53 -12.19 -10.47
C GLU A 868 -1.80 -13.49 -10.15
N ARG A 869 -2.12 -14.58 -10.86
CA ARG A 869 -1.47 -15.88 -10.68
C ARG A 869 0.03 -15.81 -10.98
N GLN A 870 0.43 -15.19 -12.08
CA GLN A 870 1.85 -15.04 -12.39
C GLN A 870 2.59 -14.17 -11.35
N ALA A 871 1.92 -13.14 -10.80
CA ALA A 871 2.47 -12.37 -9.69
C ALA A 871 2.64 -13.24 -8.43
N ALA A 872 1.63 -14.04 -8.10
CA ALA A 872 1.67 -14.99 -6.99
C ALA A 872 2.77 -16.05 -7.16
N GLN A 873 2.95 -16.61 -8.35
CA GLN A 873 4.01 -17.57 -8.66
C GLN A 873 5.41 -16.97 -8.47
N ARG A 874 5.63 -15.72 -8.89
CA ARG A 874 6.89 -15.01 -8.60
C ARG A 874 7.11 -14.87 -7.09
N VAL A 875 6.08 -14.48 -6.35
CA VAL A 875 6.15 -14.38 -4.89
C VAL A 875 6.48 -15.75 -4.25
N ALA A 876 5.91 -16.83 -4.77
CA ALA A 876 6.11 -18.20 -4.30
C ALA A 876 7.56 -18.67 -4.43
N VAL A 877 8.21 -18.34 -5.55
CA VAL A 877 9.62 -18.68 -5.81
C VAL A 877 10.58 -17.76 -5.05
N ASN A 878 10.28 -16.47 -4.97
CA ASN A 878 11.18 -15.49 -4.37
C ASN A 878 11.26 -15.64 -2.85
N THR A 879 10.15 -16.02 -2.21
CA THR A 879 10.05 -16.06 -0.75
C THR A 879 11.01 -17.07 -0.12
N PRO A 880 11.11 -18.34 -0.57
CA PRO A 880 12.11 -19.28 -0.06
C PRO A 880 13.54 -18.75 -0.18
N ILE A 881 13.87 -18.01 -1.23
CA ILE A 881 15.23 -17.50 -1.45
C ILE A 881 15.52 -16.30 -0.54
N GLN A 882 14.75 -15.22 -0.68
CA GLN A 882 14.97 -13.98 0.06
C GLN A 882 14.69 -14.15 1.56
N GLY A 883 13.67 -14.93 1.89
CA GLY A 883 13.31 -15.18 3.29
C GLY A 883 14.35 -16.05 3.99
N THR A 884 14.89 -17.08 3.32
CA THR A 884 16.00 -17.86 3.89
C THR A 884 17.25 -16.97 4.07
N ALA A 885 17.58 -16.11 3.10
CA ALA A 885 18.69 -15.16 3.27
C ALA A 885 18.47 -14.24 4.49
N ALA A 886 17.26 -13.69 4.64
CA ALA A 886 16.90 -12.87 5.80
C ALA A 886 17.00 -13.64 7.13
N ASP A 887 16.53 -14.88 7.15
CA ASP A 887 16.60 -15.77 8.30
C ASP A 887 18.07 -16.07 8.68
N ILE A 888 18.96 -16.29 7.70
CA ILE A 888 20.40 -16.48 7.93
C ILE A 888 21.03 -15.23 8.57
N VAL A 889 20.72 -14.04 8.07
CA VAL A 889 21.23 -12.78 8.65
C VAL A 889 20.76 -12.64 10.11
N LYS A 890 19.49 -12.92 10.41
CA LYS A 890 18.98 -12.89 11.79
C LYS A 890 19.69 -13.90 12.69
N LEU A 891 19.88 -15.15 12.24
CA LEU A 891 20.62 -16.17 12.98
C LEU A 891 22.07 -15.74 13.24
N ALA A 892 22.70 -15.10 12.26
CA ALA A 892 24.04 -14.56 12.40
C ALA A 892 24.08 -13.44 13.45
N MET A 893 23.09 -12.54 13.47
CA MET A 893 22.98 -11.51 14.50
C MET A 893 22.91 -12.12 15.90
N LEU A 894 22.05 -13.13 16.11
CA LEU A 894 21.93 -13.81 17.40
C LEU A 894 23.25 -14.42 17.88
N ARG A 895 23.93 -15.13 16.97
CA ARG A 895 25.18 -15.83 17.29
C ARG A 895 26.35 -14.87 17.52
N VAL A 896 26.46 -13.84 16.69
CA VAL A 896 27.50 -12.82 16.82
C VAL A 896 27.30 -12.03 18.10
N ASP A 897 26.06 -11.61 18.42
CA ASP A 897 25.77 -10.89 19.66
C ASP A 897 26.10 -11.72 20.90
N GLU A 898 25.68 -12.99 20.94
CA GLU A 898 26.00 -13.89 22.05
C GLU A 898 27.52 -14.08 22.23
N ARG A 899 28.25 -14.27 21.12
CA ARG A 899 29.69 -14.53 21.14
C ARG A 899 30.48 -13.28 21.53
N LEU A 900 30.15 -12.13 20.96
CA LEU A 900 30.78 -10.86 21.29
C LEU A 900 30.47 -10.46 22.74
N GLY A 901 29.23 -10.63 23.22
CA GLY A 901 28.89 -10.34 24.61
C GLY A 901 29.72 -11.12 25.64
N LYS A 902 30.16 -12.35 25.30
CA LYS A 902 31.00 -13.17 26.17
C LYS A 902 32.49 -12.87 26.05
N GLU A 903 32.98 -12.58 24.85
CA GLU A 903 34.42 -12.54 24.58
C GLU A 903 34.97 -11.15 24.22
N ALA A 904 34.15 -10.26 23.71
CA ALA A 904 34.52 -8.91 23.30
C ALA A 904 33.35 -7.93 23.56
N PRO A 905 32.90 -7.76 24.82
CA PRO A 905 31.75 -6.92 25.15
C PRO A 905 31.93 -5.44 24.80
N GLU A 906 33.17 -5.00 24.53
CA GLU A 906 33.50 -3.67 24.03
C GLU A 906 33.11 -3.45 22.55
N VAL A 907 32.82 -4.53 21.80
CA VAL A 907 32.39 -4.49 20.39
C VAL A 907 30.87 -4.37 20.34
N ALA A 908 30.38 -3.36 19.63
CA ALA A 908 28.96 -3.07 19.54
C ALA A 908 28.45 -3.29 18.11
N MET A 909 27.43 -4.13 17.95
CA MET A 909 26.62 -4.16 16.72
C MET A 909 25.79 -2.87 16.64
N LEU A 910 25.88 -2.17 15.52
CA LEU A 910 25.24 -0.87 15.30
C LEU A 910 24.09 -0.96 14.31
N LEU A 911 24.35 -1.46 13.09
CA LEU A 911 23.39 -1.45 12.00
C LEU A 911 23.28 -2.80 11.29
N GLN A 912 22.09 -3.03 10.71
CA GLN A 912 21.81 -4.10 9.76
C GLN A 912 21.27 -3.46 8.48
N VAL A 913 21.99 -3.60 7.37
CA VAL A 913 21.65 -2.99 6.08
C VAL A 913 21.71 -4.04 4.99
N HIS A 914 20.56 -4.42 4.43
CA HIS A 914 20.46 -5.51 3.45
C HIS A 914 20.98 -6.85 3.98
N ASP A 915 22.19 -7.27 3.57
CA ASP A 915 22.87 -8.48 4.02
C ASP A 915 24.17 -8.15 4.81
N GLU A 916 24.40 -6.85 5.09
CA GLU A 916 25.53 -6.28 5.82
C GLU A 916 25.19 -6.06 7.30
N LEU A 917 26.14 -6.41 8.18
CA LEU A 917 26.17 -6.06 9.59
C LEU A 917 27.32 -5.07 9.85
N LEU A 918 27.00 -3.95 10.47
CA LEU A 918 27.97 -2.91 10.82
C LEU A 918 28.19 -2.88 12.34
N PHE A 919 29.45 -2.89 12.74
CA PHE A 919 29.89 -2.87 14.14
C PHE A 919 30.82 -1.70 14.40
N GLU A 920 31.03 -1.42 15.67
CA GLU A 920 32.01 -0.45 16.17
C GLU A 920 32.83 -1.10 17.29
N ALA A 921 34.15 -1.02 17.19
CA ALA A 921 35.09 -1.66 18.12
C ALA A 921 36.26 -0.73 18.45
N PRO A 922 36.80 -0.74 19.68
CA PRO A 922 38.10 -0.14 19.96
C PRO A 922 39.19 -0.73 19.05
N GLU A 923 40.15 0.10 18.62
CA GLU A 923 41.23 -0.32 17.70
C GLU A 923 41.94 -1.60 18.18
N ALA A 924 42.21 -1.71 19.47
CA ALA A 924 42.88 -2.86 20.08
C ALA A 924 42.08 -4.19 20.00
N SER A 925 40.77 -4.11 19.75
CA SER A 925 39.87 -5.27 19.72
C SER A 925 39.42 -5.65 18.31
N VAL A 926 39.80 -4.88 17.28
CA VAL A 926 39.36 -5.07 15.89
C VAL A 926 39.75 -6.46 15.35
N GLU A 927 41.00 -6.89 15.52
CA GLU A 927 41.45 -8.20 15.01
C GLU A 927 40.65 -9.36 15.62
N LYS A 928 40.40 -9.30 16.93
CA LYS A 928 39.58 -10.29 17.63
C LYS A 928 38.14 -10.26 17.14
N ALA A 929 37.56 -9.06 17.00
CA ALA A 929 36.20 -8.88 16.51
C ALA A 929 36.03 -9.46 15.10
N LEU A 930 36.95 -9.18 14.18
CA LEU A 930 36.94 -9.71 12.80
C LEU A 930 36.92 -11.23 12.79
N ALA A 931 37.74 -11.88 13.61
CA ALA A 931 37.79 -13.34 13.70
C ALA A 931 36.46 -13.93 14.20
N LEU A 932 35.91 -13.38 15.28
CA LEU A 932 34.64 -13.84 15.87
C LEU A 932 33.45 -13.62 14.93
N ILE A 933 33.37 -12.43 14.32
CA ILE A 933 32.29 -12.07 13.38
C ILE A 933 32.32 -12.98 12.15
N ARG A 934 33.51 -13.18 11.54
CA ARG A 934 33.67 -14.09 10.39
C ARG A 934 33.15 -15.48 10.72
N GLU A 935 33.63 -16.04 11.82
CA GLU A 935 33.33 -17.42 12.21
C GLU A 935 31.84 -17.62 12.44
N GLU A 936 31.18 -16.74 13.22
CA GLU A 936 29.77 -16.91 13.56
C GLU A 936 28.84 -16.64 12.38
N MET A 937 29.16 -15.67 11.52
CA MET A 937 28.39 -15.42 10.31
C MET A 937 28.54 -16.57 9.30
N GLU A 938 29.77 -17.03 9.00
CA GLU A 938 29.97 -18.13 8.04
C GLU A 938 29.35 -19.46 8.52
N LYS A 939 29.24 -19.65 9.85
CA LYS A 939 28.60 -20.82 10.46
C LYS A 939 27.11 -20.64 10.74
N ALA A 940 26.52 -19.47 10.48
CA ALA A 940 25.14 -19.14 10.87
C ALA A 940 24.11 -20.14 10.33
N ALA A 941 24.37 -20.71 9.15
CA ALA A 941 23.56 -21.76 8.57
C ALA A 941 24.42 -22.80 7.84
N GLN A 942 23.95 -24.06 7.83
CA GLN A 942 24.57 -25.13 7.08
C GLN A 942 23.90 -25.27 5.71
N LEU A 943 24.56 -24.78 4.66
CA LEU A 943 24.13 -24.92 3.27
C LEU A 943 25.00 -25.94 2.52
N SER A 944 24.63 -26.27 1.28
CA SER A 944 25.40 -27.18 0.41
C SER A 944 26.78 -26.62 0.02
N VAL A 945 26.97 -25.31 0.16
CA VAL A 945 28.22 -24.57 -0.02
C VAL A 945 28.42 -23.65 1.20
N PRO A 946 29.66 -23.47 1.68
CA PRO A 946 29.91 -22.61 2.83
C PRO A 946 29.56 -21.15 2.51
N LEU A 947 28.90 -20.50 3.45
CA LEU A 947 28.68 -19.05 3.40
C LEU A 947 30.05 -18.34 3.42
N LYS A 948 30.13 -17.19 2.75
CA LYS A 948 31.33 -16.35 2.74
C LYS A 948 31.00 -14.93 3.14
N VAL A 949 31.85 -14.35 3.98
CA VAL A 949 31.68 -13.00 4.48
C VAL A 949 32.89 -12.14 4.08
N SER A 950 32.60 -11.00 3.45
CA SER A 950 33.58 -9.93 3.25
C SER A 950 33.67 -9.10 4.51
N LEU A 951 34.88 -8.81 4.96
CA LEU A 951 35.12 -7.99 6.14
C LEU A 951 36.01 -6.82 5.80
N GLU A 952 35.58 -5.62 6.21
CA GLU A 952 36.30 -4.38 6.00
C GLU A 952 36.30 -3.53 7.27
N THR A 953 37.35 -2.73 7.45
CA THR A 953 37.51 -1.86 8.62
C THR A 953 37.93 -0.48 8.19
N ALA A 954 37.28 0.55 8.74
CA ALA A 954 37.59 1.94 8.43
C ALA A 954 37.06 2.88 9.53
N PHE A 955 37.49 4.14 9.48
CA PHE A 955 36.96 5.18 10.37
C PHE A 955 35.60 5.70 9.92
N SER A 956 35.30 5.66 8.61
CA SER A 956 34.00 6.04 8.06
C SER A 956 33.41 4.93 7.20
N TRP A 957 32.08 4.86 7.15
CA TRP A 957 31.38 3.84 6.38
C TRP A 957 31.53 4.05 4.86
N GLY A 958 31.79 5.29 4.43
CA GLY A 958 32.04 5.60 3.01
C GLY A 958 33.47 5.28 2.54
N ASP A 959 34.37 4.93 3.46
CA ASP A 959 35.70 4.41 3.12
C ASP A 959 35.69 2.88 2.93
N MET A 960 34.56 2.24 3.22
CA MET A 960 34.27 0.82 3.00
C MET A 960 33.48 0.66 1.70
N HIS A 961 33.65 -0.50 1.05
CA HIS A 961 33.05 -0.96 -0.21
C HIS A 961 33.62 -0.35 -1.50
#